data_AF-A0A7W8CF11-F1
#
_entry.id   AF-A0A7W8CF11-F1
#
_cell.length_a   1.000
_cell.length_b   1.000
_cell.length_c   1.000
_cell.angle_alpha   90.00
_cell.angle_beta   90.00
_cell.angle_gamma   90.00
#
_symmetry.space_group_name_H-M   'P 1'
#
loop_
_entity.id
_entity.type
_entity.pdbx_description
1 polymer ?
#
loop_
_entity_poly.entity_id
_entity_poly.type
_entity_poly.pdbx_seq_one_letter_code
_entity_poly.pdbx_strand_id
1 'polypeptide(L)'
;MADKVVPSDEFGRIEARGIDFIPPDERHGRPRQLFAVWAAANINYLYIVLGGLLTVFGLNVWQAMAAVVVGNLYWTAIGAMGTSGPAAGAPSSVIMRAMYGTTGNRFNLGIFQWPVFIAYEAINLCLGALAGFAVVEAWGGSLPTAARVAVVFVTAGVTLTISVYGHATIMRMSGVFTVMLAAAMAVLAIFVVAHADWGYQPEAELSGAAMWAAMAAGTALIAAAPLSWGVSPDYARYLPSDTSNKAVAVWTALGGFIPSVLLGGVGVLAGTVIDMTDAQTNLAAIVPAWFYPVFLLVIVIGSVANNVLTMYSSGLYLQAVGIPLRRAVTVLFDGALGIAIACYALFVSDFTTALSGILELSIVLIGPSVAIYVTDQWLRGNRYDGVALNDVSSRGIAWYTRGFNVAGLSALLSGAAAAALFVQNDEFAGPLASALGGADLSWLAGPLVASCVYIAVTKLCYPTRKPDTGLPVSTNWFRTRSVSTSLDQIDQPHVHELLRANIWHLRGRDRDLIVDTGLGVASLRRHLPHLFERNPVVVLTHGHLDHMGGAHEFPCCWAHDGEPFHTPPPGSLYHRPLADELGIDAEDFSITSPILMDAVPRAEFVVSEYRLQPAPEIRWLADGAKIDLGDREFTVLHLPGHTPASIGLFDEAGGALFSGDVVYDDILIDDCVGSDIGKYRDSMQHLIDLDVTVVHPGHGDSFDGARLREIASAYLERVVSH
;
A
#
# COMPACT_ATOMS: atom_id res chain seq x y z
N MET A 1 -11.14 20.38 5.95
CA MET A 1 -9.81 20.78 6.49
C MET A 1 -9.04 21.38 5.32
N ALA A 2 -8.38 22.53 5.48
CA ALA A 2 -7.63 23.16 4.39
C ALA A 2 -6.59 22.19 3.81
N ASP A 3 -6.62 21.99 2.49
CA ASP A 3 -5.62 21.22 1.73
C ASP A 3 -4.25 21.84 1.96
N LYS A 4 -3.53 21.30 2.94
CA LYS A 4 -2.11 21.61 3.09
C LYS A 4 -1.40 20.87 1.97
N VAL A 5 -0.93 21.62 0.99
CA VAL A 5 0.06 21.13 0.01
C VAL A 5 1.18 20.45 0.79
N VAL A 6 1.28 19.13 0.67
CA VAL A 6 2.32 18.34 1.32
C VAL A 6 3.59 18.51 0.49
N PRO A 7 4.72 18.91 1.10
CA PRO A 7 5.98 19.05 0.37
C PRO A 7 6.42 17.72 -0.28
N SER A 8 6.97 17.81 -1.49
CA SER A 8 7.55 16.68 -2.24
C SER A 8 8.71 16.02 -1.48
N ASP A 9 8.88 14.70 -1.67
CA ASP A 9 10.03 13.94 -1.16
C ASP A 9 11.30 14.32 -1.92
N GLU A 10 12.22 15.02 -1.26
CA GLU A 10 13.45 15.53 -1.85
C GLU A 10 14.66 15.31 -0.93
N PHE A 11 15.81 15.04 -1.53
CA PHE A 11 17.06 14.88 -0.79
C PHE A 11 17.38 16.13 0.06
N GLY A 12 17.67 15.92 1.34
CA GLY A 12 18.02 17.02 2.25
C GLY A 12 16.81 17.80 2.77
N ARG A 13 15.58 17.33 2.52
CA ARG A 13 14.36 17.84 3.15
C ARG A 13 13.75 16.76 4.03
N ILE A 14 13.00 17.19 5.05
CA ILE A 14 12.23 16.29 5.91
C ILE A 14 11.02 15.81 5.13
N GLU A 15 10.92 14.49 4.91
CA GLU A 15 9.76 13.87 4.30
C GLU A 15 8.51 14.12 5.17
N ALA A 16 7.49 14.70 4.52
CA ALA A 16 6.23 15.04 5.15
C ALA A 16 5.18 13.92 5.04
N ARG A 17 5.22 13.11 3.96
CA ARG A 17 4.28 12.00 3.74
C ARG A 17 4.60 10.83 4.67
N GLY A 18 3.70 10.59 5.62
CA GLY A 18 3.77 9.46 6.54
C GLY A 18 3.24 8.20 5.88
N ILE A 19 2.09 7.75 6.38
CA ILE A 19 1.34 6.60 5.84
C ILE A 19 0.37 6.99 4.71
N ASP A 20 0.33 8.28 4.35
CA ASP A 20 -0.58 8.80 3.34
C ASP A 20 -0.32 8.19 1.96
N PHE A 21 -1.36 8.13 1.13
CA PHE A 21 -1.24 7.74 -0.27
C PHE A 21 -0.29 8.70 -1.01
N ILE A 22 0.54 8.14 -1.91
CA ILE A 22 1.47 8.87 -2.76
C ILE A 22 0.82 9.09 -4.14
N PRO A 23 0.47 10.34 -4.48
CA PRO A 23 -0.08 10.72 -5.78
C PRO A 23 0.86 10.36 -6.95
N PRO A 24 0.33 10.07 -8.15
CA PRO A 24 1.14 9.70 -9.31
C PRO A 24 2.23 10.72 -9.70
N ASP A 25 1.97 12.02 -9.54
CA ASP A 25 2.87 13.13 -9.86
C ASP A 25 4.07 13.24 -8.92
N GLU A 26 3.97 12.66 -7.72
CA GLU A 26 5.07 12.59 -6.76
C GLU A 26 5.88 11.29 -6.87
N ARG A 27 5.52 10.39 -7.78
CA ARG A 27 6.25 9.11 -7.97
C ARG A 27 7.46 9.29 -8.88
N HIS A 28 8.58 8.74 -8.44
CA HIS A 28 9.88 8.88 -9.11
C HIS A 28 10.82 7.70 -8.82
N GLY A 29 11.98 7.70 -9.48
CA GLY A 29 13.06 6.74 -9.24
C GLY A 29 13.07 5.55 -10.20
N ARG A 30 13.95 4.59 -9.93
CA ARG A 30 14.14 3.40 -10.77
C ARG A 30 14.31 2.16 -9.88
N PRO A 31 13.73 1.01 -10.25
CA PRO A 31 13.77 -0.20 -9.41
C PRO A 31 15.19 -0.68 -9.09
N ARG A 32 16.17 -0.45 -9.98
CA ARG A 32 17.58 -0.79 -9.72
C ARG A 32 18.20 -0.11 -8.49
N GLN A 33 17.63 1.01 -8.04
CA GLN A 33 18.11 1.72 -6.85
C GLN A 33 17.82 0.92 -5.57
N LEU A 34 16.80 0.07 -5.58
CA LEU A 34 16.46 -0.80 -4.46
C LEU A 34 17.60 -1.73 -4.09
N PHE A 35 18.42 -2.17 -5.06
CA PHE A 35 19.61 -2.99 -4.78
C PHE A 35 20.50 -2.35 -3.71
N ALA A 36 20.83 -1.06 -3.87
CA ALA A 36 21.70 -0.36 -2.94
C ALA A 36 21.04 -0.12 -1.57
N VAL A 37 19.72 0.05 -1.54
CA VAL A 37 18.97 0.19 -0.27
C VAL A 37 19.12 -1.06 0.58
N TRP A 38 18.82 -2.22 -0.01
CA TRP A 38 18.92 -3.49 0.69
C TRP A 38 20.37 -3.91 0.92
N ALA A 39 21.28 -3.63 -0.02
CA ALA A 39 22.68 -3.96 0.16
C ALA A 39 23.31 -3.13 1.29
N ALA A 40 23.03 -1.84 1.40
CA ALA A 40 23.54 -1.00 2.48
C ALA A 40 23.18 -1.54 3.87
N ALA A 41 21.95 -2.04 4.05
CA ALA A 41 21.50 -2.58 5.32
C ALA A 41 22.07 -3.99 5.60
N ASN A 42 22.42 -4.76 4.57
CA ASN A 42 22.79 -6.17 4.69
C ASN A 42 24.28 -6.45 4.44
N ILE A 43 25.07 -5.47 3.99
CA ILE A 43 26.53 -5.49 4.12
C ILE A 43 26.86 -5.16 5.58
N ASN A 44 26.55 -6.12 6.45
CA ASN A 44 26.55 -5.94 7.89
C ASN A 44 27.32 -7.09 8.55
N TYR A 45 28.07 -6.74 9.59
CA TYR A 45 28.85 -7.64 10.41
C TYR A 45 28.03 -8.80 11.00
N LEU A 46 26.75 -8.58 11.29
CA LEU A 46 25.85 -9.62 11.79
C LEU A 46 25.86 -10.89 10.92
N TYR A 47 25.89 -10.76 9.59
CA TYR A 47 25.93 -11.94 8.71
C TYR A 47 27.22 -12.77 8.84
N ILE A 48 28.35 -12.13 9.14
CA ILE A 48 29.62 -12.81 9.40
C ILE A 48 29.49 -13.64 10.69
N VAL A 49 28.92 -13.04 11.74
CA VAL A 49 28.67 -13.75 13.01
C VAL A 49 27.74 -14.94 12.80
N LEU A 50 26.58 -14.72 12.18
CA LEU A 50 25.59 -15.78 11.94
C LEU A 50 26.17 -16.94 11.10
N GLY A 51 26.95 -16.62 10.07
CA GLY A 51 27.61 -17.64 9.26
C GLY A 51 28.64 -18.44 10.04
N GLY A 52 29.47 -17.79 10.86
CA GLY A 52 30.47 -18.49 11.66
C GLY A 52 29.90 -19.32 12.80
N LEU A 53 28.79 -18.90 13.41
CA LEU A 53 28.09 -19.70 14.43
C LEU A 53 27.62 -21.07 13.90
N LEU A 54 27.50 -21.24 12.59
CA LEU A 54 27.19 -22.55 12.00
C LEU A 54 28.30 -23.59 12.21
N THR A 55 29.56 -23.19 12.37
CA THR A 55 30.65 -24.12 12.71
C THR A 55 30.53 -24.59 14.16
N VAL A 56 30.01 -23.72 15.05
CA VAL A 56 29.70 -24.06 16.45
C VAL A 56 28.58 -25.11 16.54
N PHE A 57 27.66 -25.13 15.57
CA PHE A 57 26.62 -26.17 15.48
C PHE A 57 27.17 -27.53 15.02
N GLY A 58 28.49 -27.66 14.80
CA GLY A 58 29.13 -28.89 14.35
C GLY A 58 28.97 -29.15 12.85
N LEU A 59 28.55 -28.15 12.07
CA LEU A 59 28.45 -28.27 10.62
C LEU A 59 29.82 -28.10 9.97
N ASN A 60 30.11 -28.92 8.97
CA ASN A 60 31.27 -28.67 8.11
C ASN A 60 31.04 -27.46 7.18
N VAL A 61 32.10 -26.99 6.54
CA VAL A 61 32.06 -25.79 5.68
C VAL A 61 30.97 -25.86 4.62
N TRP A 62 30.80 -27.00 3.93
CA TRP A 62 29.81 -27.13 2.85
C TRP A 62 28.38 -27.18 3.35
N GLN A 63 28.14 -27.85 4.47
CA GLN A 63 26.86 -27.87 5.16
C GLN A 63 26.47 -26.47 5.63
N ALA A 64 27.39 -25.76 6.27
CA ALA A 64 27.19 -24.39 6.72
C ALA A 64 26.91 -23.44 5.54
N MET A 65 27.67 -23.55 4.43
CA MET A 65 27.41 -22.76 3.21
C MET A 65 26.02 -23.05 2.62
N ALA A 66 25.58 -24.32 2.63
CA ALA A 66 24.24 -24.67 2.18
C ALA A 66 23.16 -24.03 3.07
N ALA A 67 23.33 -24.06 4.39
CA ALA A 67 22.42 -23.39 5.33
C ALA A 67 22.38 -21.87 5.11
N VAL A 68 23.54 -21.24 4.87
CA VAL A 68 23.64 -19.80 4.51
C VAL A 68 22.83 -19.49 3.26
N VAL A 69 22.97 -20.28 2.20
CA VAL A 69 22.26 -20.06 0.93
C VAL A 69 20.76 -20.29 1.10
N VAL A 70 20.35 -21.41 1.70
CA VAL A 70 18.95 -21.79 1.85
C VAL A 70 18.20 -20.82 2.74
N GLY A 71 18.76 -20.45 3.90
CA GLY A 71 18.12 -19.50 4.81
C GLY A 71 17.91 -18.13 4.17
N ASN A 72 18.84 -17.69 3.31
CA ASN A 72 18.71 -16.42 2.60
C ASN A 72 17.73 -16.44 1.42
N LEU A 73 17.20 -17.59 0.99
CA LEU A 73 16.20 -17.64 -0.09
C LEU A 73 14.91 -16.87 0.25
N TYR A 74 14.63 -16.57 1.52
CA TYR A 74 13.53 -15.68 1.92
C TYR A 74 13.64 -14.26 1.36
N TRP A 75 14.81 -13.82 0.92
CA TRP A 75 14.94 -12.58 0.15
C TRP A 75 14.08 -12.56 -1.12
N THR A 76 13.72 -13.72 -1.68
CA THR A 76 12.75 -13.80 -2.78
C THR A 76 11.34 -13.39 -2.35
N ALA A 77 10.91 -13.77 -1.14
CA ALA A 77 9.65 -13.33 -0.55
C ALA A 77 9.66 -11.83 -0.27
N ILE A 78 10.74 -11.31 0.33
CA ILE A 78 10.91 -9.87 0.57
C ILE A 78 10.93 -9.08 -0.75
N GLY A 79 11.57 -9.63 -1.78
CA GLY A 79 11.53 -9.10 -3.14
C GLY A 79 10.11 -9.01 -3.67
N ALA A 80 9.35 -10.10 -3.59
CA ALA A 80 7.95 -10.13 -4.02
C ALA A 80 7.12 -9.10 -3.28
N MET A 81 7.24 -8.99 -1.96
CA MET A 81 6.53 -7.98 -1.16
C MET A 81 6.79 -6.57 -1.66
N GLY A 82 8.03 -6.23 -2.04
CA GLY A 82 8.37 -4.89 -2.50
C GLY A 82 7.54 -4.39 -3.70
N THR A 83 6.98 -5.30 -4.49
CA THR A 83 6.14 -4.94 -5.65
C THR A 83 4.79 -4.35 -5.27
N SER A 84 4.33 -4.54 -4.03
CA SER A 84 3.06 -3.98 -3.57
C SER A 84 3.14 -2.48 -3.29
N GLY A 85 4.34 -1.96 -2.98
CA GLY A 85 4.58 -0.54 -2.73
C GLY A 85 4.16 0.34 -3.91
N PRO A 86 4.73 0.16 -5.13
CA PRO A 86 4.34 0.92 -6.32
C PRO A 86 2.88 0.67 -6.71
N ALA A 87 2.40 -0.57 -6.55
CA ALA A 87 1.03 -0.94 -6.88
C ALA A 87 0.00 -0.18 -6.03
N ALA A 88 0.25 -0.06 -4.73
CA ALA A 88 -0.62 0.66 -3.80
C ALA A 88 -0.33 2.17 -3.75
N GLY A 89 0.91 2.61 -3.98
CA GLY A 89 1.35 3.96 -3.61
C GLY A 89 1.31 4.20 -2.10
N ALA A 90 1.56 3.17 -1.30
CA ALA A 90 1.40 3.19 0.15
C ALA A 90 2.46 2.28 0.81
N PRO A 91 2.83 2.52 2.08
CA PRO A 91 3.74 1.63 2.79
C PRO A 91 3.08 0.31 3.17
N SER A 92 3.90 -0.69 3.50
CA SER A 92 3.54 -2.01 4.02
C SER A 92 2.52 -1.91 5.16
N SER A 93 2.71 -0.97 6.08
CA SER A 93 1.82 -0.73 7.23
C SER A 93 0.38 -0.41 6.85
N VAL A 94 0.15 0.20 5.69
CA VAL A 94 -1.19 0.46 5.14
C VAL A 94 -1.67 -0.72 4.32
N ILE A 95 -0.80 -1.33 3.52
CA ILE A 95 -1.15 -2.49 2.68
C ILE A 95 -1.64 -3.67 3.53
N MET A 96 -1.03 -3.88 4.69
CA MET A 96 -1.42 -4.93 5.65
C MET A 96 -2.85 -4.77 6.19
N ARG A 97 -3.50 -3.61 6.03
CA ARG A 97 -4.95 -3.47 6.30
C ARG A 97 -5.79 -4.40 5.43
N ALA A 98 -5.35 -4.71 4.21
CA ALA A 98 -6.00 -5.72 3.37
C ALA A 98 -5.95 -7.13 4.02
N MET A 99 -4.88 -7.44 4.74
CA MET A 99 -4.65 -8.77 5.32
C MET A 99 -5.31 -8.94 6.70
N TYR A 100 -5.28 -7.90 7.53
CA TYR A 100 -5.72 -7.98 8.93
C TYR A 100 -6.99 -7.16 9.23
N GLY A 101 -7.46 -6.34 8.29
CA GLY A 101 -8.49 -5.34 8.50
C GLY A 101 -7.96 -4.09 9.21
N THR A 102 -8.75 -3.02 9.27
CA THR A 102 -8.32 -1.73 9.86
C THR A 102 -7.92 -1.86 11.33
N THR A 103 -8.79 -2.43 12.17
CA THR A 103 -8.55 -2.66 13.59
C THR A 103 -7.56 -3.79 13.81
N GLY A 104 -7.72 -4.91 13.10
CA GLY A 104 -6.80 -6.05 13.24
C GLY A 104 -5.36 -5.70 12.85
N ASN A 105 -5.16 -4.83 11.86
CA ASN A 105 -3.83 -4.35 11.50
C ASN A 105 -3.20 -3.49 12.59
N ARG A 106 -3.98 -2.68 13.33
CA ARG A 106 -3.45 -1.92 14.48
C ARG A 106 -2.92 -2.85 15.57
N PHE A 107 -3.68 -3.91 15.87
CA PHE A 107 -3.24 -4.95 16.80
C PHE A 107 -1.97 -5.65 16.30
N ASN A 108 -1.97 -6.05 15.02
CA ASN A 108 -0.82 -6.72 14.43
C ASN A 108 0.44 -5.88 14.50
N LEU A 109 0.35 -4.61 14.06
CA LEU A 109 1.48 -3.70 14.07
C LEU A 109 1.92 -3.36 15.49
N GLY A 110 0.99 -2.98 16.37
CA GLY A 110 1.33 -2.48 17.71
C GLY A 110 1.80 -3.55 18.69
N ILE A 111 1.31 -4.80 18.58
CA ILE A 111 1.64 -5.88 19.52
C ILE A 111 2.72 -6.82 18.97
N PHE A 112 2.66 -7.17 17.69
CA PHE A 112 3.51 -8.23 17.15
C PHE A 112 4.69 -7.72 16.34
N GLN A 113 4.55 -6.61 15.61
CA GLN A 113 5.58 -6.16 14.67
C GLN A 113 6.45 -5.03 15.23
N TRP A 114 5.86 -3.90 15.63
CA TRP A 114 6.58 -2.72 16.10
C TRP A 114 7.52 -2.98 17.29
N PRO A 115 7.14 -3.78 18.32
CA PRO A 115 8.07 -4.12 19.40
C PRO A 115 9.32 -4.85 18.92
N VAL A 116 9.19 -5.68 17.88
CA VAL A 116 10.33 -6.39 17.29
C VAL A 116 11.23 -5.43 16.52
N PHE A 117 10.66 -4.45 15.81
CA PHE A 117 11.45 -3.38 15.15
C PHE A 117 12.25 -2.55 16.17
N ILE A 118 11.60 -2.09 17.24
CA ILE A 118 12.28 -1.36 18.33
C ILE A 118 13.40 -2.18 18.96
N ALA A 119 13.19 -3.48 19.10
CA ALA A 119 14.19 -4.40 19.62
C ALA A 119 15.41 -4.50 18.67
N TYR A 120 15.19 -4.63 17.36
CA TYR A 120 16.28 -4.55 16.37
C TYR A 120 16.97 -3.18 16.35
N GLU A 121 16.25 -2.09 16.55
CA GLU A 121 16.84 -0.76 16.65
C GLU A 121 17.83 -0.66 17.81
N ALA A 122 17.42 -1.18 18.98
CA ALA A 122 18.28 -1.25 20.15
C ALA A 122 19.49 -2.16 19.92
N ILE A 123 19.30 -3.34 19.33
CA ILE A 123 20.38 -4.28 19.00
C ILE A 123 21.43 -3.63 18.08
N ASN A 124 20.99 -3.02 16.99
CA ASN A 124 21.91 -2.36 16.05
C ASN A 124 22.65 -1.20 16.72
N LEU A 125 21.97 -0.43 17.58
CA LEU A 125 22.61 0.64 18.34
C LEU A 125 23.65 0.07 19.33
N CYS A 126 23.35 -1.04 20.02
CA CYS A 126 24.29 -1.72 20.90
C CYS A 126 25.52 -2.21 20.14
N LEU A 127 25.35 -2.91 19.02
CA LEU A 127 26.47 -3.40 18.19
C LEU A 127 27.33 -2.23 17.69
N GLY A 128 26.71 -1.16 17.21
CA GLY A 128 27.41 0.06 16.81
C GLY A 128 28.16 0.73 17.98
N ALA A 129 27.57 0.75 19.17
CA ALA A 129 28.21 1.33 20.35
C ALA A 129 29.40 0.49 20.84
N LEU A 130 29.25 -0.84 20.93
CA LEU A 130 30.32 -1.76 21.33
C LEU A 130 31.53 -1.66 20.40
N ALA A 131 31.30 -1.65 19.08
CA ALA A 131 32.36 -1.42 18.11
C ALA A 131 32.98 -0.01 18.26
N GLY A 132 32.16 1.00 18.53
CA GLY A 132 32.62 2.36 18.82
C GLY A 132 33.51 2.44 20.07
N PHE A 133 33.20 1.69 21.12
CA PHE A 133 34.04 1.60 22.31
C PHE A 133 35.40 0.99 21.96
N ALA A 134 35.37 -0.11 21.22
CA ALA A 134 36.58 -0.82 20.78
C ALA A 134 37.48 0.05 19.88
N VAL A 135 36.92 0.92 19.03
CA VAL A 135 37.72 1.88 18.24
C VAL A 135 38.54 2.80 19.13
N VAL A 136 37.92 3.39 20.16
CA VAL A 136 38.60 4.34 21.06
C VAL A 136 39.64 3.63 21.92
N GLU A 137 39.31 2.43 22.40
CA GLU A 137 40.22 1.60 23.20
C GLU A 137 41.42 1.13 22.34
N ALA A 138 41.22 0.80 21.07
CA ALA A 138 42.29 0.46 20.12
C ALA A 138 43.28 1.61 19.85
N TRP A 139 42.89 2.86 20.09
CA TRP A 139 43.77 4.03 20.00
C TRP A 139 44.41 4.42 21.34
N GLY A 140 44.33 3.54 22.35
CA GLY A 140 45.04 3.68 23.62
C GLY A 140 44.31 4.55 24.66
N GLY A 141 43.03 4.88 24.45
CA GLY A 141 42.21 5.58 25.43
C GLY A 141 41.52 4.63 26.41
N SER A 142 41.37 5.02 27.67
CA SER A 142 40.37 4.42 28.56
C SER A 142 39.05 5.19 28.43
N LEU A 143 37.93 4.48 28.25
CA LEU A 143 36.62 5.08 28.13
C LEU A 143 35.88 5.01 29.48
N PRO A 144 35.85 6.09 30.28
CA PRO A 144 34.96 6.15 31.43
C PRO A 144 33.49 6.02 30.97
N THR A 145 32.61 5.58 31.87
CA THR A 145 31.19 5.33 31.56
C THR A 145 30.51 6.50 30.84
N ALA A 146 30.80 7.74 31.24
CA ALA A 146 30.27 8.94 30.59
C ALA A 146 30.64 9.05 29.10
N ALA A 147 31.86 8.65 28.72
CA ALA A 147 32.30 8.66 27.34
C ALA A 147 31.66 7.51 26.53
N ARG A 148 31.45 6.33 27.15
CA ARG A 148 30.68 5.24 26.52
C ARG A 148 29.23 5.65 26.24
N VAL A 149 28.58 6.31 27.20
CA VAL A 149 27.24 6.88 27.01
C VAL A 149 27.26 7.91 25.85
N ALA A 150 28.26 8.79 25.80
CA ALA A 150 28.37 9.76 24.70
C ALA A 150 28.47 9.09 23.32
N VAL A 151 29.24 8.00 23.19
CA VAL A 151 29.33 7.23 21.93
C VAL A 151 27.95 6.66 21.53
N VAL A 152 27.17 6.13 22.47
CA VAL A 152 25.79 5.67 22.19
C VAL A 152 24.94 6.81 21.63
N PHE A 153 24.93 7.98 22.28
CA PHE A 153 24.14 9.13 21.85
C PHE A 153 24.60 9.71 20.51
N VAL A 154 25.90 9.71 20.22
CA VAL A 154 26.44 10.16 18.93
C VAL A 154 25.99 9.21 17.82
N THR A 155 26.16 7.90 17.99
CA THR A 155 25.73 6.89 17.01
C THR A 155 24.22 6.99 16.77
N ALA A 156 23.42 7.08 17.85
CA ALA A 156 21.98 7.23 17.74
C ALA A 156 21.58 8.54 17.05
N GLY A 157 22.25 9.65 17.37
CA GLY A 157 21.98 10.96 16.76
C GLY A 157 22.22 10.98 15.26
N VAL A 158 23.27 10.29 14.78
CA VAL A 158 23.53 10.13 13.34
C VAL A 158 22.41 9.33 12.67
N THR A 159 22.05 8.19 13.23
CA THR A 159 20.94 7.35 12.72
C THR A 159 19.62 8.13 12.69
N LEU A 160 19.28 8.79 13.80
CA LEU A 160 18.07 9.62 13.95
C LEU A 160 17.98 10.72 12.90
N THR A 161 19.08 11.41 12.67
CA THR A 161 19.12 12.49 11.69
C THR A 161 18.77 11.97 10.30
N ILE A 162 19.39 10.89 9.84
CA ILE A 162 19.15 10.36 8.49
C ILE A 162 17.70 9.87 8.33
N SER A 163 17.16 9.15 9.32
CA SER A 163 15.79 8.62 9.24
C SER A 163 14.71 9.70 9.32
N VAL A 164 14.94 10.79 10.06
CA VAL A 164 14.00 11.93 10.13
C VAL A 164 13.88 12.60 8.75
N TYR A 165 14.99 12.78 8.04
CA TYR A 165 14.97 13.33 6.67
C TYR A 165 14.14 12.44 5.73
N GLY A 166 14.16 11.12 5.92
CA GLY A 166 13.21 10.21 5.31
C GLY A 166 13.60 9.73 3.92
N HIS A 167 12.60 9.30 3.15
CA HIS A 167 12.76 8.39 2.03
C HIS A 167 13.81 8.81 0.99
N ALA A 168 13.71 9.99 0.35
CA ALA A 168 14.66 10.41 -0.67
C ALA A 168 16.12 10.48 -0.16
N THR A 169 16.29 10.85 1.11
CA THR A 169 17.62 10.93 1.75
C THR A 169 18.19 9.53 1.96
N ILE A 170 17.38 8.60 2.46
CA ILE A 170 17.77 7.19 2.62
C ILE A 170 18.17 6.61 1.26
N MET A 171 17.31 6.74 0.24
CA MET A 171 17.55 6.22 -1.11
C MET A 171 18.90 6.68 -1.70
N ARG A 172 19.27 7.95 -1.47
CA ARG A 172 20.54 8.50 -1.96
C ARG A 172 21.74 8.04 -1.14
N MET A 173 21.63 8.04 0.19
CA MET A 173 22.72 7.67 1.09
C MET A 173 23.04 6.17 1.03
N SER A 174 22.04 5.30 0.79
CA SER A 174 22.23 3.86 0.64
C SER A 174 23.23 3.50 -0.47
N GLY A 175 23.28 4.26 -1.57
CA GLY A 175 24.29 4.06 -2.61
C GLY A 175 25.72 4.26 -2.10
N VAL A 176 25.94 5.29 -1.28
CA VAL A 176 27.24 5.60 -0.68
C VAL A 176 27.62 4.54 0.36
N PHE A 177 26.69 4.20 1.26
CA PHE A 177 26.89 3.16 2.26
C PHE A 177 27.25 1.81 1.60
N THR A 178 26.52 1.40 0.57
CA THR A 178 26.77 0.15 -0.13
C THR A 178 28.20 0.04 -0.64
N VAL A 179 28.68 1.05 -1.38
CA VAL A 179 30.03 1.01 -1.99
C VAL A 179 31.11 1.00 -0.91
N MET A 180 30.99 1.87 0.09
CA MET A 180 31.98 2.00 1.15
C MET A 180 32.04 0.74 2.02
N LEU A 181 30.89 0.22 2.47
CA LEU A 181 30.82 -0.99 3.28
C LEU A 181 31.29 -2.22 2.48
N ALA A 182 30.89 -2.35 1.21
CA ALA A 182 31.30 -3.46 0.35
C ALA A 182 32.82 -3.48 0.15
N ALA A 183 33.45 -2.31 -0.08
CA ALA A 183 34.89 -2.23 -0.26
C ALA A 183 35.64 -2.69 1.01
N ALA A 184 35.21 -2.23 2.18
CA ALA A 184 35.83 -2.64 3.44
C ALA A 184 35.60 -4.13 3.75
N MET A 185 34.40 -4.64 3.53
CA MET A 185 34.10 -6.06 3.74
C MET A 185 34.80 -6.99 2.74
N ALA A 186 35.06 -6.51 1.51
CA ALA A 186 35.88 -7.25 0.56
C ALA A 186 37.35 -7.37 1.04
N VAL A 187 37.90 -6.32 1.65
CA VAL A 187 39.24 -6.38 2.27
C VAL A 187 39.26 -7.37 3.43
N LEU A 188 38.24 -7.35 4.30
CA LEU A 188 38.11 -8.35 5.36
C LEU A 188 38.04 -9.78 4.80
N ALA A 189 37.23 -9.99 3.76
CA ALA A 189 37.08 -11.29 3.12
C ALA A 189 38.42 -11.84 2.58
N ILE A 190 39.27 -10.98 2.03
CA ILE A 190 40.62 -11.38 1.57
C ILE A 190 41.46 -11.92 2.74
N PHE A 191 41.45 -11.24 3.89
CA PHE A 191 42.20 -11.69 5.06
C PHE A 191 41.64 -12.99 5.65
N VAL A 192 40.32 -13.11 5.73
CA VAL A 192 39.67 -14.35 6.21
C VAL A 192 40.00 -15.52 5.28
N VAL A 193 39.84 -15.36 3.97
CA VAL A 193 40.14 -16.40 2.97
C VAL A 193 41.60 -16.81 3.01
N ALA A 194 42.52 -15.87 3.25
CA ALA A 194 43.95 -16.16 3.35
C ALA A 194 44.33 -17.00 4.59
N HIS A 195 43.55 -16.91 5.67
CA HIS A 195 43.79 -17.65 6.92
C HIS A 195 42.89 -18.86 7.09
N ALA A 196 41.81 -18.99 6.33
CA ALA A 196 40.84 -20.07 6.47
C ALA A 196 41.49 -21.46 6.41
N ASP A 197 41.06 -22.35 7.31
CA ASP A 197 41.47 -23.74 7.29
C ASP A 197 40.60 -24.54 6.31
N TRP A 198 41.10 -24.72 5.10
CA TRP A 198 40.44 -25.50 4.05
C TRP A 198 40.36 -27.00 4.35
N GLY A 199 41.10 -27.48 5.35
CA GLY A 199 41.04 -28.85 5.85
C GLY A 199 40.13 -29.04 7.06
N TYR A 200 39.46 -27.98 7.52
CA TYR A 200 38.64 -27.99 8.73
C TYR A 200 37.64 -29.15 8.76
N GLN A 201 37.63 -29.85 9.89
CA GLN A 201 36.61 -30.82 10.26
C GLN A 201 36.05 -30.44 11.64
N PRO A 202 34.74 -30.52 11.85
CA PRO A 202 34.17 -30.31 13.18
C PRO A 202 34.71 -31.36 14.16
N GLU A 203 34.89 -30.98 15.43
CA GLU A 203 35.45 -31.86 16.48
C GLU A 203 34.67 -33.18 16.61
N ALA A 204 33.36 -33.14 16.38
CA ALA A 204 32.50 -34.30 16.27
C ALA A 204 31.74 -34.25 14.94
N GLU A 205 32.05 -35.17 14.02
CA GLU A 205 31.28 -35.30 12.79
C GLU A 205 29.83 -35.69 13.10
N LEU A 206 28.91 -34.80 12.73
CA LEU A 206 27.48 -35.09 12.81
C LEU A 206 27.06 -35.98 11.64
N SER A 207 26.22 -36.98 11.93
CA SER A 207 25.61 -37.85 10.91
C SER A 207 24.15 -38.17 11.23
N GLY A 208 23.42 -38.67 10.23
CA GLY A 208 22.03 -39.08 10.40
C GLY A 208 21.12 -37.95 10.89
N ALA A 209 20.30 -38.24 11.92
CA ALA A 209 19.32 -37.30 12.46
C ALA A 209 19.96 -36.05 13.10
N ALA A 210 21.09 -36.21 13.80
CA ALA A 210 21.76 -35.10 14.47
C ALA A 210 22.30 -34.06 13.47
N MET A 211 22.84 -34.51 12.34
CA MET A 211 23.27 -33.63 11.24
C MET A 211 22.09 -32.82 10.68
N TRP A 212 20.95 -33.48 10.44
CA TRP A 212 19.76 -32.79 9.92
C TRP A 212 19.13 -31.83 10.93
N ALA A 213 19.18 -32.14 12.22
CA ALA A 213 18.75 -31.23 13.28
C ALA A 213 19.64 -29.97 13.32
N ALA A 214 20.97 -30.12 13.27
CA ALA A 214 21.90 -29.00 13.21
C ALA A 214 21.73 -28.17 11.92
N MET A 215 21.50 -28.82 10.76
CA MET A 215 21.20 -28.13 9.50
C MET A 215 19.90 -27.32 9.58
N ALA A 216 18.86 -27.88 10.21
CA ALA A 216 17.58 -27.22 10.39
C ALA A 216 17.72 -25.98 11.30
N ALA A 217 18.37 -26.13 12.46
CA ALA A 217 18.68 -25.04 13.39
C ALA A 217 19.56 -23.95 12.76
N GLY A 218 20.64 -24.34 12.06
CA GLY A 218 21.52 -23.41 11.37
C GLY A 218 20.79 -22.64 10.26
N THR A 219 19.91 -23.32 9.51
CA THR A 219 19.09 -22.64 8.49
C THR A 219 18.07 -21.70 9.12
N ALA A 220 17.47 -22.07 10.26
CA ALA A 220 16.54 -21.22 11.02
C ALA A 220 17.23 -19.92 11.46
N LEU A 221 18.44 -20.04 12.02
CA LEU A 221 19.27 -18.92 12.44
C LEU A 221 19.55 -17.95 11.29
N ILE A 222 19.94 -18.47 10.12
CA ILE A 222 20.17 -17.65 8.93
C ILE A 222 18.88 -17.03 8.40
N ALA A 223 17.78 -17.79 8.36
CA ALA A 223 16.49 -17.35 7.83
C ALA A 223 15.85 -16.22 8.66
N ALA A 224 16.21 -16.10 9.94
CA ALA A 224 15.76 -15.03 10.82
C ALA A 224 16.04 -13.64 10.22
N ALA A 225 17.23 -13.45 9.64
CA ALA A 225 17.67 -12.16 9.13
C ALA A 225 16.82 -11.63 7.94
N PRO A 226 16.66 -12.36 6.81
CA PRO A 226 15.79 -11.91 5.72
C PRO A 226 14.32 -11.81 6.13
N LEU A 227 13.83 -12.69 7.02
CA LEU A 227 12.43 -12.65 7.46
C LEU A 227 12.08 -11.34 8.18
N SER A 228 13.04 -10.71 8.87
CA SER A 228 12.85 -9.43 9.55
C SER A 228 12.65 -8.23 8.62
N TRP A 229 12.79 -8.40 7.29
CA TRP A 229 12.68 -7.32 6.30
C TRP A 229 11.32 -7.22 5.60
N GLY A 230 10.22 -7.55 6.30
CA GLY A 230 8.84 -7.44 5.79
C GLY A 230 8.35 -6.03 5.41
N VAL A 231 9.22 -5.03 5.44
CA VAL A 231 8.94 -3.60 5.17
C VAL A 231 9.35 -3.18 3.75
N SER A 232 9.67 -4.12 2.87
CA SER A 232 10.16 -3.77 1.53
C SER A 232 9.26 -2.86 0.67
N PRO A 233 7.92 -2.88 0.80
CA PRO A 233 7.06 -1.89 0.14
C PRO A 233 7.38 -0.44 0.50
N ASP A 234 7.90 -0.18 1.70
CA ASP A 234 8.10 1.17 2.26
C ASP A 234 9.14 1.99 1.47
N TYR A 235 10.08 1.29 0.82
CA TYR A 235 11.15 1.87 -0.02
C TYR A 235 10.81 1.82 -1.52
N ALA A 236 9.79 1.05 -1.90
CA ALA A 236 9.35 0.94 -3.28
C ALA A 236 8.13 1.83 -3.59
N ARG A 237 7.43 2.34 -2.57
CA ARG A 237 6.16 3.08 -2.69
C ARG A 237 6.21 4.36 -3.53
N TYR A 238 7.38 4.98 -3.68
CA TYR A 238 7.56 6.15 -4.53
C TYR A 238 7.83 5.80 -5.99
N LEU A 239 8.04 4.54 -6.37
CA LEU A 239 8.24 4.19 -7.77
C LEU A 239 6.95 4.40 -8.59
N PRO A 240 7.05 4.73 -9.89
CA PRO A 240 5.90 4.83 -10.79
C PRO A 240 5.01 3.58 -10.78
N SER A 241 3.69 3.76 -10.90
CA SER A 241 2.69 2.66 -10.86
C SER A 241 2.86 1.65 -11.99
N ASP A 242 3.43 2.05 -13.12
CA ASP A 242 3.73 1.22 -14.28
C ASP A 242 5.10 0.51 -14.19
N THR A 243 5.81 0.66 -13.06
CA THR A 243 7.09 -0.01 -12.83
C THR A 243 6.93 -1.53 -12.89
N SER A 244 7.85 -2.20 -13.60
CA SER A 244 7.85 -3.66 -13.69
C SER A 244 7.96 -4.33 -12.32
N ASN A 245 6.94 -5.11 -11.94
CA ASN A 245 6.94 -5.95 -10.74
C ASN A 245 8.18 -6.87 -10.69
N LYS A 246 8.57 -7.46 -11.81
CA LYS A 246 9.75 -8.33 -11.89
C LYS A 246 11.02 -7.57 -11.54
N ALA A 247 11.17 -6.34 -12.03
CA ALA A 247 12.35 -5.53 -11.74
C ALA A 247 12.43 -5.16 -10.26
N VAL A 248 11.31 -4.73 -9.67
CA VAL A 248 11.24 -4.41 -8.22
C VAL A 248 11.60 -5.64 -7.39
N ALA A 249 11.00 -6.79 -7.69
CA ALA A 249 11.26 -8.03 -6.95
C ALA A 249 12.71 -8.49 -7.04
N VAL A 250 13.29 -8.50 -8.25
CA VAL A 250 14.66 -8.96 -8.47
C VAL A 250 15.67 -8.03 -7.80
N TRP A 251 15.55 -6.71 -7.97
CA TRP A 251 16.53 -5.79 -7.40
C TRP A 251 16.47 -5.73 -5.87
N THR A 252 15.28 -5.84 -5.28
CA THR A 252 15.12 -6.00 -3.82
C THR A 252 15.74 -7.30 -3.33
N ALA A 253 15.37 -8.43 -3.94
CA ALA A 253 15.86 -9.74 -3.52
C ALA A 253 17.39 -9.84 -3.64
N LEU A 254 17.97 -9.41 -4.76
CA LEU A 254 19.42 -9.46 -4.97
C LEU A 254 20.18 -8.53 -4.03
N GLY A 255 19.62 -7.35 -3.72
CA GLY A 255 20.23 -6.38 -2.81
C GLY A 255 20.41 -6.93 -1.40
N GLY A 256 19.49 -7.76 -0.93
CA GLY A 256 19.65 -8.48 0.34
C GLY A 256 20.42 -9.79 0.19
N PHE A 257 20.03 -10.66 -0.75
CA PHE A 257 20.57 -12.02 -0.89
C PHE A 257 22.08 -12.06 -1.12
N ILE A 258 22.60 -11.25 -2.05
CA ILE A 258 24.02 -11.29 -2.43
C ILE A 258 24.93 -10.95 -1.23
N PRO A 259 24.79 -9.80 -0.55
CA PRO A 259 25.66 -9.50 0.57
C PRO A 259 25.46 -10.48 1.74
N SER A 260 24.23 -10.90 2.04
CA SER A 260 23.98 -11.86 3.11
C SER A 260 24.67 -13.21 2.89
N VAL A 261 24.64 -13.74 1.66
CA VAL A 261 25.29 -15.02 1.33
C VAL A 261 26.81 -14.88 1.30
N LEU A 262 27.34 -13.81 0.71
CA LEU A 262 28.78 -13.60 0.64
C LEU A 262 29.39 -13.40 2.02
N LEU A 263 28.78 -12.55 2.86
CA LEU A 263 29.27 -12.30 4.22
C LEU A 263 29.01 -13.47 5.16
N GLY A 264 27.89 -14.17 5.02
CA GLY A 264 27.65 -15.44 5.71
C GLY A 264 28.73 -16.47 5.38
N GLY A 265 29.11 -16.58 4.10
CA GLY A 265 30.22 -17.44 3.68
C GLY A 265 31.57 -17.02 4.26
N VAL A 266 31.87 -15.71 4.29
CA VAL A 266 33.06 -15.19 4.98
C VAL A 266 33.02 -15.57 6.46
N GLY A 267 31.86 -15.48 7.11
CA GLY A 267 31.64 -15.94 8.48
C GLY A 267 31.96 -17.41 8.70
N VAL A 268 31.43 -18.29 7.85
CA VAL A 268 31.72 -19.74 7.90
C VAL A 268 33.22 -20.00 7.80
N LEU A 269 33.91 -19.33 6.87
CA LEU A 269 35.35 -19.48 6.71
C LEU A 269 36.13 -18.95 7.92
N ALA A 270 35.71 -17.83 8.50
CA ALA A 270 36.32 -17.32 9.73
C ALA A 270 36.16 -18.32 10.89
N GLY A 271 34.98 -18.92 11.03
CA GLY A 271 34.69 -19.92 12.06
C GLY A 271 35.49 -21.22 11.96
N THR A 272 36.30 -21.41 10.91
CA THR A 272 37.27 -22.52 10.82
C THR A 272 38.54 -22.28 11.63
N VAL A 273 38.86 -21.02 11.94
CA VAL A 273 40.14 -20.63 12.56
C VAL A 273 40.00 -19.76 13.79
N ILE A 274 38.86 -19.13 14.00
CA ILE A 274 38.57 -18.32 15.18
C ILE A 274 37.30 -18.79 15.87
N ASP A 275 37.25 -18.59 17.19
CA ASP A 275 36.04 -18.80 17.96
C ASP A 275 35.02 -17.69 17.67
N MET A 276 33.85 -18.08 17.20
CA MET A 276 32.78 -17.17 16.77
C MET A 276 31.86 -16.72 17.92
N THR A 277 32.06 -17.22 19.15
CA THR A 277 31.31 -16.77 20.34
C THR A 277 31.61 -15.30 20.70
N ASP A 278 32.86 -14.86 20.49
CA ASP A 278 33.27 -13.44 20.48
C ASP A 278 34.00 -13.10 19.18
N ALA A 279 33.26 -13.22 18.06
CA ALA A 279 33.81 -12.99 16.73
C ALA A 279 34.46 -11.60 16.56
N GLN A 280 34.01 -10.56 17.30
CA GLN A 280 34.51 -9.20 17.12
C GLN A 280 35.97 -9.14 17.58
N THR A 281 36.23 -9.60 18.81
CA THR A 281 37.57 -9.62 19.39
C THR A 281 38.46 -10.62 18.67
N ASN A 282 37.95 -11.81 18.36
CA ASN A 282 38.76 -12.90 17.82
C ASN A 282 39.18 -12.66 16.35
N LEU A 283 38.43 -11.85 15.59
CA LEU A 283 38.85 -11.43 14.24
C LEU A 283 40.18 -10.66 14.26
N ALA A 284 40.56 -10.01 15.36
CA ALA A 284 41.86 -9.34 15.50
C ALA A 284 43.05 -10.29 15.32
N ALA A 285 42.87 -11.60 15.53
CA ALA A 285 43.92 -12.59 15.37
C ALA A 285 44.29 -12.87 13.89
N ILE A 286 43.35 -12.64 12.96
CA ILE A 286 43.51 -12.98 11.53
C ILE A 286 43.53 -11.75 10.61
N VAL A 287 43.27 -10.55 11.14
CA VAL A 287 43.40 -9.30 10.39
C VAL A 287 44.64 -8.51 10.81
N PRO A 288 45.26 -7.73 9.91
CA PRO A 288 46.37 -6.87 10.29
C PRO A 288 45.99 -5.82 11.33
N ALA A 289 46.92 -5.47 12.22
CA ALA A 289 46.72 -4.48 13.27
C ALA A 289 46.26 -3.09 12.75
N TRP A 290 46.67 -2.71 11.55
CA TRP A 290 46.23 -1.45 10.92
C TRP A 290 44.77 -1.49 10.45
N PHE A 291 44.28 -2.68 10.09
CA PHE A 291 42.93 -2.86 9.55
C PHE A 291 41.88 -3.06 10.65
N TYR A 292 42.26 -3.62 11.79
CA TYR A 292 41.30 -3.90 12.87
C TYR A 292 40.51 -2.65 13.34
N PRO A 293 41.12 -1.47 13.58
CA PRO A 293 40.35 -0.26 13.90
C PRO A 293 39.44 0.21 12.75
N VAL A 294 39.85 0.00 11.49
CA VAL A 294 39.05 0.31 10.31
C VAL A 294 37.83 -0.62 10.25
N PHE A 295 38.02 -1.91 10.50
CA PHE A 295 36.95 -2.90 10.58
C PHE A 295 35.92 -2.53 11.66
N LEU A 296 36.37 -2.16 12.87
CA LEU A 296 35.48 -1.71 13.93
C LEU A 296 34.66 -0.47 13.51
N LEU A 297 35.29 0.51 12.85
CA LEU A 297 34.56 1.66 12.29
C LEU A 297 33.52 1.24 11.23
N VAL A 298 33.83 0.23 10.42
CA VAL A 298 32.91 -0.32 9.42
C VAL A 298 31.72 -1.01 10.11
N ILE A 299 31.91 -1.68 11.24
CA ILE A 299 30.79 -2.19 12.07
C ILE A 299 29.91 -1.03 12.51
N VAL A 300 30.48 0.07 13.04
CA VAL A 300 29.70 1.25 13.44
C VAL A 300 28.86 1.78 12.28
N ILE A 301 29.46 1.97 11.11
CA ILE A 301 28.75 2.54 9.96
C ILE A 301 27.73 1.56 9.38
N GLY A 302 28.01 0.26 9.37
CA GLY A 302 27.08 -0.79 8.95
C GLY A 302 25.86 -0.87 9.88
N SER A 303 26.08 -0.76 11.19
CA SER A 303 25.00 -0.67 12.18
C SER A 303 24.14 0.57 11.97
N VAL A 304 24.73 1.73 11.70
CA VAL A 304 23.98 2.96 11.34
C VAL A 304 23.18 2.73 10.06
N ALA A 305 23.79 2.22 9.00
CA ALA A 305 23.13 2.01 7.71
C ALA A 305 21.93 1.07 7.82
N ASN A 306 22.05 -0.02 8.58
CA ASN A 306 20.96 -0.95 8.88
C ASN A 306 19.86 -0.27 9.71
N ASN A 307 20.24 0.39 10.81
CA ASN A 307 19.29 0.98 11.76
C ASN A 307 18.48 2.14 11.17
N VAL A 308 19.06 2.88 10.22
CA VAL A 308 18.35 3.95 9.49
C VAL A 308 17.08 3.42 8.82
N LEU A 309 17.14 2.22 8.23
CA LEU A 309 15.98 1.60 7.57
C LEU A 309 14.96 1.10 8.61
N THR A 310 15.43 0.39 9.64
CA THR A 310 14.57 -0.14 10.70
C THR A 310 13.73 0.97 11.33
N MET A 311 14.39 2.06 11.73
CA MET A 311 13.73 3.18 12.42
C MET A 311 12.84 4.01 11.50
N TYR A 312 13.14 4.07 10.19
CA TYR A 312 12.25 4.66 9.20
C TYR A 312 10.90 3.93 9.12
N SER A 313 10.95 2.60 9.03
CA SER A 313 9.76 1.77 8.85
C SER A 313 8.96 1.61 10.16
N SER A 314 9.67 1.52 11.29
CA SER A 314 9.11 1.52 12.64
C SER A 314 8.24 2.77 12.88
N GLY A 315 8.72 3.95 12.46
CA GLY A 315 7.98 5.20 12.55
C GLY A 315 6.67 5.20 11.74
N LEU A 316 6.62 4.50 10.61
CA LEU A 316 5.40 4.31 9.81
C LEU A 316 4.44 3.33 10.48
N TYR A 317 4.94 2.31 11.18
CA TYR A 317 4.12 1.36 11.93
C TYR A 317 3.39 2.09 13.06
N LEU A 318 4.09 2.94 13.80
CA LEU A 318 3.49 3.71 14.90
C LEU A 318 2.37 4.65 14.41
N GLN A 319 2.55 5.28 13.24
CA GLN A 319 1.48 6.07 12.62
C GLN A 319 0.28 5.18 12.21
N ALA A 320 0.54 4.00 11.64
CA ALA A 320 -0.50 3.08 11.19
C ALA A 320 -1.31 2.43 12.34
N VAL A 321 -0.72 2.32 13.53
CA VAL A 321 -1.43 1.95 14.77
C VAL A 321 -2.52 2.97 15.13
N GLY A 322 -2.44 4.20 14.59
CA GLY A 322 -3.46 5.23 14.73
C GLY A 322 -3.08 6.35 15.71
N ILE A 323 -1.79 6.47 16.06
CA ILE A 323 -1.31 7.59 16.86
C ILE A 323 -1.19 8.82 15.94
N PRO A 324 -1.93 9.92 16.18
CA PRO A 324 -2.01 11.07 15.27
C PRO A 324 -0.79 11.99 15.41
N LEU A 325 0.40 11.44 15.23
CA LEU A 325 1.67 12.15 15.29
C LEU A 325 2.22 12.39 13.87
N ARG A 326 2.91 13.52 13.72
CA ARG A 326 3.67 13.79 12.49
C ARG A 326 4.78 12.74 12.36
N ARG A 327 5.12 12.38 11.12
CA ARG A 327 6.14 11.37 10.80
C ARG A 327 7.47 11.61 11.54
N ALA A 328 7.99 12.83 11.47
CA ALA A 328 9.25 13.16 12.16
C ALA A 328 9.17 12.94 13.69
N VAL A 329 7.99 13.10 14.29
CA VAL A 329 7.79 12.92 15.73
C VAL A 329 7.71 11.44 16.10
N THR A 330 7.09 10.59 15.27
CA THR A 330 7.09 9.14 15.51
C THR A 330 8.49 8.56 15.44
N VAL A 331 9.29 8.97 14.44
CA VAL A 331 10.70 8.56 14.33
C VAL A 331 11.54 8.99 15.53
N LEU A 332 11.33 10.22 16.05
CA LEU A 332 12.03 10.68 17.25
C LEU A 332 11.63 9.92 18.51
N PHE A 333 10.35 9.55 18.63
CA PHE A 333 9.86 8.73 19.73
C PHE A 333 10.47 7.32 19.69
N ASP A 334 10.46 6.67 18.53
CA ASP A 334 11.07 5.36 18.34
C ASP A 334 12.57 5.38 18.69
N GLY A 335 13.31 6.36 18.17
CA GLY A 335 14.73 6.49 18.48
C GLY A 335 15.01 6.76 19.96
N ALA A 336 14.19 7.54 20.66
CA ALA A 336 14.34 7.76 22.09
C ALA A 336 14.11 6.47 22.89
N LEU A 337 13.12 5.66 22.50
CA LEU A 337 12.85 4.36 23.12
C LEU A 337 13.98 3.36 22.82
N GLY A 338 14.46 3.29 21.57
CA GLY A 338 15.59 2.47 21.16
C GLY A 338 16.88 2.82 21.93
N ILE A 339 17.17 4.11 22.14
CA ILE A 339 18.29 4.57 22.99
C ILE A 339 18.12 4.10 24.42
N ALA A 340 16.92 4.22 25.00
CA ALA A 340 16.67 3.81 26.38
C ALA A 340 16.89 2.30 26.57
N ILE A 341 16.37 1.49 25.66
CA ILE A 341 16.54 0.03 25.67
C ILE A 341 18.02 -0.34 25.45
N ALA A 342 18.70 0.31 24.50
CA ALA A 342 20.13 0.07 24.26
C ALA A 342 20.98 0.44 25.49
N CYS A 343 20.72 1.57 26.14
CA CYS A 343 21.39 1.94 27.38
C CYS A 343 21.15 0.91 28.49
N TYR A 344 19.91 0.44 28.64
CA TYR A 344 19.60 -0.61 29.61
C TYR A 344 20.37 -1.91 29.29
N ALA A 345 20.37 -2.33 28.02
CA ALA A 345 21.06 -3.53 27.59
C ALA A 345 22.59 -3.46 27.73
N LEU A 346 23.20 -2.28 27.54
CA LEU A 346 24.66 -2.10 27.62
C LEU A 346 25.17 -1.87 29.04
N PHE A 347 24.36 -1.26 29.91
CA PHE A 347 24.85 -0.77 31.22
C PHE A 347 24.15 -1.41 32.41
N VAL A 348 23.07 -2.17 32.21
CA VAL A 348 22.26 -2.76 33.30
C VAL A 348 22.04 -4.27 33.12
N SER A 349 21.72 -4.72 31.91
CA SER A 349 21.49 -6.14 31.58
C SER A 349 22.70 -6.79 30.90
N ASP A 350 22.67 -8.12 30.75
CA ASP A 350 23.48 -8.81 29.76
C ASP A 350 22.88 -8.62 28.36
N PHE A 351 23.64 -7.99 27.47
CA PHE A 351 23.22 -7.72 26.09
C PHE A 351 23.01 -9.02 25.29
N THR A 352 23.81 -10.05 25.56
CA THR A 352 23.79 -11.33 24.83
C THR A 352 22.49 -12.07 25.11
N THR A 353 22.06 -12.13 26.37
CA THR A 353 20.75 -12.70 26.75
C THR A 353 19.59 -11.91 26.14
N ALA A 354 19.65 -10.58 26.14
CA ALA A 354 18.62 -9.75 25.51
C ALA A 354 18.52 -10.01 23.99
N LEU A 355 19.65 -10.19 23.31
CA LEU A 355 19.73 -10.47 21.88
C LEU A 355 19.04 -11.78 21.50
N SER A 356 19.30 -12.87 22.23
CA SER A 356 18.75 -14.20 21.91
C SER A 356 17.22 -14.25 21.94
N GLY A 357 16.60 -13.73 23.02
CA GLY A 357 15.14 -13.75 23.15
C GLY A 357 14.39 -12.94 22.08
N ILE A 358 15.01 -11.88 21.53
CA ILE A 358 14.41 -11.06 20.46
C ILE A 358 14.47 -11.75 19.10
N LEU A 359 15.60 -12.39 18.76
CA LEU A 359 15.77 -13.10 17.49
C LEU A 359 14.76 -14.24 17.34
N GLU A 360 14.43 -14.90 18.44
CA GLU A 360 13.46 -15.99 18.48
C GLU A 360 12.02 -15.51 18.31
N LEU A 361 11.65 -14.42 19.01
CA LEU A 361 10.35 -13.78 18.84
C LEU A 361 10.14 -13.33 17.38
N SER A 362 11.23 -12.94 16.71
CA SER A 362 11.22 -12.52 15.30
C SER A 362 10.81 -13.65 14.35
N ILE A 363 11.38 -14.86 14.48
CA ILE A 363 11.01 -15.98 13.60
C ILE A 363 9.56 -16.41 13.83
N VAL A 364 9.15 -16.50 15.10
CA VAL A 364 7.82 -16.99 15.48
C VAL A 364 6.71 -16.06 14.99
N LEU A 365 6.92 -14.74 15.00
CA LEU A 365 5.88 -13.77 14.65
C LEU A 365 6.03 -13.20 13.22
N ILE A 366 7.26 -12.86 12.81
CA ILE A 366 7.48 -12.21 11.52
C ILE A 366 7.43 -13.22 10.37
N GLY A 367 7.95 -14.45 10.57
CA GLY A 367 7.88 -15.52 9.57
C GLY A 367 6.45 -15.75 9.04
N PRO A 368 5.48 -16.08 9.91
CA PRO A 368 4.06 -16.16 9.53
C PRO A 368 3.53 -14.89 8.86
N SER A 369 3.92 -13.71 9.33
CA SER A 369 3.43 -12.43 8.79
C SER A 369 3.90 -12.16 7.36
N VAL A 370 5.18 -12.42 7.07
CA VAL A 370 5.75 -12.37 5.69
C VAL A 370 5.02 -13.34 4.78
N ALA A 371 4.75 -14.56 5.27
CA ALA A 371 4.05 -15.58 4.50
C ALA A 371 2.60 -15.20 4.18
N ILE A 372 1.86 -14.64 5.15
CA ILE A 372 0.52 -14.09 4.96
C ILE A 372 0.55 -12.99 3.91
N TYR A 373 1.53 -12.09 3.98
CA TYR A 373 1.66 -10.99 3.03
C TYR A 373 1.84 -11.50 1.60
N VAL A 374 2.83 -12.38 1.36
CA VAL A 374 3.09 -12.95 0.03
C VAL A 374 1.88 -13.76 -0.47
N THR A 375 1.21 -14.48 0.43
CA THR A 375 0.01 -15.25 0.09
C THR A 375 -1.16 -14.35 -0.32
N ASP A 376 -1.45 -13.29 0.43
CA ASP A 376 -2.47 -12.30 0.07
C ASP A 376 -2.15 -11.62 -1.26
N GLN A 377 -0.89 -11.24 -1.45
CA GLN A 377 -0.42 -10.65 -2.69
C GLN A 377 -0.60 -11.59 -3.89
N TRP A 378 -0.32 -12.88 -3.72
CA TRP A 378 -0.59 -13.88 -4.74
C TRP A 378 -2.10 -14.03 -5.03
N LEU A 379 -2.94 -14.11 -3.99
CA LEU A 379 -4.39 -14.23 -4.13
C LEU A 379 -5.02 -13.01 -4.82
N ARG A 380 -4.49 -11.80 -4.57
CA ARG A 380 -4.98 -10.54 -5.18
C ARG A 380 -4.33 -10.21 -6.52
N GLY A 381 -3.30 -10.96 -6.93
CA GLY A 381 -2.49 -10.63 -8.10
C GLY A 381 -1.77 -9.29 -7.97
N ASN A 382 -1.31 -8.94 -6.76
CA ASN A 382 -0.65 -7.68 -6.42
C ASN A 382 -1.48 -6.42 -6.73
N ARG A 383 -2.82 -6.53 -6.70
CA ARG A 383 -3.73 -5.39 -6.89
C ARG A 383 -4.17 -4.83 -5.54
N TYR A 384 -3.68 -3.63 -5.23
CA TYR A 384 -3.96 -2.90 -4.01
C TYR A 384 -4.39 -1.47 -4.34
N ASP A 385 -5.46 -1.00 -3.69
CA ASP A 385 -5.93 0.37 -3.83
C ASP A 385 -5.49 1.18 -2.60
N GLY A 386 -4.39 1.92 -2.71
CA GLY A 386 -3.84 2.66 -1.58
C GLY A 386 -4.72 3.80 -1.07
N VAL A 387 -5.59 4.35 -1.92
CA VAL A 387 -6.57 5.37 -1.49
C VAL A 387 -7.64 4.70 -0.63
N ALA A 388 -8.23 3.61 -1.13
CA ALA A 388 -9.26 2.89 -0.39
C ALA A 388 -8.73 2.22 0.89
N LEU A 389 -7.47 1.78 0.91
CA LEU A 389 -6.82 1.25 2.12
C LEU A 389 -6.49 2.35 3.16
N ASN A 390 -6.50 3.63 2.76
CA ASN A 390 -6.37 4.75 3.68
C ASN A 390 -7.70 5.14 4.35
N ASP A 391 -8.84 4.71 3.81
CA ASP A 391 -10.12 4.84 4.50
C ASP A 391 -10.22 3.83 5.66
N VAL A 392 -10.06 4.35 6.87
CA VAL A 392 -10.15 3.58 8.13
C VAL A 392 -11.55 3.62 8.75
N SER A 393 -12.54 4.20 8.05
CA SER A 393 -13.92 4.25 8.51
C SER A 393 -14.57 2.86 8.52
N SER A 394 -15.75 2.75 9.14
CA SER A 394 -16.55 1.53 9.10
C SER A 394 -17.11 1.17 7.71
N ARG A 395 -16.95 2.07 6.73
CA ARG A 395 -17.37 1.89 5.34
C ARG A 395 -16.20 1.52 4.42
N GLY A 396 -14.96 1.65 4.89
CA GLY A 396 -13.77 1.38 4.10
C GLY A 396 -13.65 -0.10 3.70
N ILE A 397 -13.00 -0.36 2.56
CA ILE A 397 -12.88 -1.71 1.97
C ILE A 397 -12.14 -2.70 2.88
N ALA A 398 -11.30 -2.19 3.78
CA ALA A 398 -10.52 -2.97 4.73
C ALA A 398 -11.21 -3.07 6.11
N TRP A 399 -12.48 -2.68 6.24
CA TRP A 399 -13.19 -2.79 7.51
C TRP A 399 -13.52 -4.25 7.86
N TYR A 400 -13.90 -5.09 6.89
CA TYR A 400 -14.31 -6.47 7.14
C TYR A 400 -15.37 -6.57 8.26
N THR A 401 -15.20 -7.53 9.19
CA THR A 401 -16.13 -7.75 10.30
C THR A 401 -15.65 -6.96 11.52
N ARG A 402 -16.27 -5.80 11.79
CA ARG A 402 -15.92 -4.91 12.92
C ARG A 402 -14.46 -4.44 12.93
N GLY A 403 -13.84 -4.28 11.76
CA GLY A 403 -12.44 -3.86 11.62
C GLY A 403 -11.44 -5.03 11.56
N PHE A 404 -11.90 -6.28 11.62
CA PHE A 404 -11.02 -7.46 11.63
C PHE A 404 -11.23 -8.33 10.40
N ASN A 405 -10.13 -8.62 9.71
CA ASN A 405 -10.04 -9.74 8.78
C ASN A 405 -9.68 -11.00 9.58
N VAL A 406 -10.65 -11.91 9.72
CA VAL A 406 -10.49 -13.16 10.47
C VAL A 406 -9.44 -14.06 9.83
N ALA A 407 -9.27 -14.02 8.50
CA ALA A 407 -8.27 -14.83 7.82
C ALA A 407 -6.85 -14.44 8.24
N GLY A 408 -6.53 -13.14 8.26
CA GLY A 408 -5.20 -12.66 8.66
C GLY A 408 -4.88 -12.97 10.12
N LEU A 409 -5.83 -12.71 11.02
CA LEU A 409 -5.60 -12.94 12.46
C LEU A 409 -5.48 -14.43 12.78
N SER A 410 -6.38 -15.27 12.25
CA SER A 410 -6.30 -16.72 12.46
C SER A 410 -5.02 -17.30 11.85
N ALA A 411 -4.62 -16.87 10.66
CA ALA A 411 -3.39 -17.31 10.03
C ALA A 411 -2.15 -16.94 10.85
N LEU A 412 -2.09 -15.72 11.40
CA LEU A 412 -0.97 -15.26 12.21
C LEU A 412 -0.86 -16.08 13.50
N LEU A 413 -1.97 -16.26 14.22
CA LEU A 413 -1.98 -17.01 15.48
C LEU A 413 -1.66 -18.48 15.27
N SER A 414 -2.24 -19.12 14.25
CA SER A 414 -1.95 -20.52 13.93
C SER A 414 -0.53 -20.72 13.41
N GLY A 415 -0.01 -19.78 12.61
CA GLY A 415 1.37 -19.79 12.14
C GLY A 415 2.36 -19.61 13.29
N ALA A 416 2.13 -18.65 14.19
CA ALA A 416 2.98 -18.44 15.36
C ALA A 416 2.95 -19.65 16.31
N ALA A 417 1.77 -20.23 16.54
CA ALA A 417 1.66 -21.48 17.31
C ALA A 417 2.43 -22.62 16.65
N ALA A 418 2.33 -22.79 15.33
CA ALA A 418 3.09 -23.80 14.60
C ALA A 418 4.60 -23.56 14.68
N ALA A 419 5.06 -22.32 14.51
CA ALA A 419 6.47 -21.97 14.67
C ALA A 419 6.97 -22.33 16.07
N ALA A 420 6.24 -21.92 17.12
CA ALA A 420 6.59 -22.20 18.51
C ALA A 420 6.69 -23.70 18.81
N LEU A 421 5.91 -24.56 18.16
CA LEU A 421 6.05 -26.02 18.36
C LEU A 421 7.40 -26.58 17.87
N PHE A 422 8.05 -25.88 16.93
CA PHE A 422 9.29 -26.30 16.27
C PHE A 422 10.50 -25.41 16.60
N VAL A 423 10.37 -24.37 17.42
CA VAL A 423 11.53 -23.58 17.89
C VAL A 423 12.42 -24.44 18.78
N GLN A 424 13.74 -24.29 18.64
CA GLN A 424 14.72 -24.92 19.52
C GLN A 424 15.81 -23.93 19.92
N ASN A 425 15.87 -23.59 21.21
CA ASN A 425 16.95 -22.79 21.80
C ASN A 425 17.14 -23.12 23.30
N ASP A 426 18.01 -22.36 23.97
CA ASP A 426 18.39 -22.56 25.38
C ASP A 426 17.26 -22.21 26.37
N GLU A 427 16.40 -21.23 26.04
CA GLU A 427 15.31 -20.77 26.90
C GLU A 427 14.01 -21.56 26.70
N PHE A 428 13.77 -22.01 25.48
CA PHE A 428 12.54 -22.68 25.05
C PHE A 428 12.83 -23.75 24.00
N ALA A 429 12.40 -24.97 24.32
CA ALA A 429 12.41 -26.10 23.39
C ALA A 429 10.96 -26.50 23.06
N GLY A 430 10.56 -26.26 21.81
CA GLY A 430 9.27 -26.67 21.30
C GLY A 430 9.09 -28.19 21.40
N PRO A 431 7.88 -28.68 21.73
CA PRO A 431 7.65 -30.11 21.91
C PRO A 431 7.89 -30.95 20.65
N LEU A 432 7.63 -30.39 19.46
CA LEU A 432 7.91 -31.08 18.20
C LEU A 432 9.39 -31.01 17.82
N ALA A 433 10.06 -29.89 18.08
CA ALA A 433 11.52 -29.81 17.92
C ALA A 433 12.24 -30.84 18.80
N SER A 434 11.85 -30.91 20.08
CA SER A 434 12.38 -31.89 21.04
C SER A 434 12.15 -33.33 20.59
N ALA A 435 10.95 -33.64 20.09
CA ALA A 435 10.61 -34.97 19.56
C ALA A 435 11.43 -35.32 18.29
N LEU A 436 11.90 -34.32 17.55
CA LEU A 436 12.76 -34.46 16.37
C LEU A 436 14.26 -34.35 16.68
N GLY A 437 14.65 -34.47 17.95
CA GLY A 437 16.06 -34.42 18.35
C GLY A 437 16.67 -33.02 18.25
N GLY A 438 15.87 -31.97 18.45
CA GLY A 438 16.29 -30.57 18.42
C GLY A 438 16.25 -29.92 17.03
N ALA A 439 15.57 -30.52 16.06
CA ALA A 439 15.46 -29.95 14.72
C ALA A 439 14.55 -28.70 14.72
N ASP A 440 15.12 -27.51 14.57
CA ASP A 440 14.35 -26.27 14.45
C ASP A 440 13.77 -26.11 13.04
N LEU A 441 12.46 -26.33 12.92
CA LEU A 441 11.72 -26.15 11.68
C LEU A 441 10.75 -24.96 11.74
N SER A 442 10.89 -24.09 12.74
CA SER A 442 9.99 -22.95 12.97
C SER A 442 9.93 -22.02 11.76
N TRP A 443 11.08 -21.82 11.10
CA TRP A 443 11.23 -21.04 9.89
C TRP A 443 10.48 -21.59 8.67
N LEU A 444 10.06 -22.88 8.67
CA LEU A 444 9.21 -23.47 7.62
C LEU A 444 7.77 -23.64 8.11
N ALA A 445 7.60 -24.23 9.29
CA ALA A 445 6.30 -24.63 9.83
C ALA A 445 5.38 -23.43 10.02
N GLY A 446 5.90 -22.33 10.58
CA GLY A 446 5.13 -21.11 10.79
C GLY A 446 4.60 -20.51 9.49
N PRO A 447 5.47 -20.13 8.54
CA PRO A 447 5.08 -19.63 7.22
C PRO A 447 4.10 -20.54 6.46
N LEU A 448 4.34 -21.85 6.47
CA LEU A 448 3.50 -22.82 5.75
C LEU A 448 2.09 -22.89 6.34
N VAL A 449 1.98 -23.04 7.67
CA VAL A 449 0.68 -23.10 8.36
C VAL A 449 -0.06 -21.78 8.19
N ALA A 450 0.62 -20.64 8.34
CA ALA A 450 0.02 -19.32 8.14
C ALA A 450 -0.58 -19.18 6.73
N SER A 451 0.18 -19.55 5.69
CA SER A 451 -0.27 -19.48 4.30
C SER A 451 -1.49 -20.38 4.04
N CYS A 452 -1.44 -21.63 4.51
CA CYS A 452 -2.54 -22.58 4.35
C CYS A 452 -3.82 -22.12 5.06
N VAL A 453 -3.70 -21.66 6.31
CA VAL A 453 -4.83 -21.14 7.08
C VAL A 453 -5.38 -19.87 6.45
N TYR A 454 -4.51 -18.95 5.99
CA TYR A 454 -4.94 -17.73 5.32
C TYR A 454 -5.75 -18.04 4.06
N ILE A 455 -5.27 -18.94 3.20
CA ILE A 455 -5.99 -19.37 1.98
C ILE A 455 -7.33 -20.01 2.35
N ALA A 456 -7.34 -20.94 3.30
CA ALA A 456 -8.54 -21.67 3.69
C ALA A 456 -9.60 -20.73 4.26
N VAL A 457 -9.24 -19.91 5.26
CA VAL A 457 -10.17 -18.98 5.92
C VAL A 457 -10.59 -17.87 4.96
N THR A 458 -9.70 -17.38 4.09
CA THR A 458 -10.09 -16.41 3.04
C THR A 458 -11.14 -17.01 2.13
N LYS A 459 -10.95 -18.23 1.61
CA LYS A 459 -11.94 -18.87 0.74
C LYS A 459 -13.26 -19.20 1.45
N LEU A 460 -13.23 -19.50 2.75
CA LEU A 460 -14.42 -19.84 3.53
C LEU A 460 -15.21 -18.62 3.98
N CYS A 461 -14.54 -17.58 4.49
CA CYS A 461 -15.16 -16.40 5.10
C CYS A 461 -15.29 -15.22 4.13
N TYR A 462 -14.40 -15.13 3.14
CA TYR A 462 -14.34 -14.07 2.13
C TYR A 462 -14.22 -14.68 0.73
N PRO A 463 -15.13 -15.60 0.34
CA PRO A 463 -15.05 -16.25 -0.96
C PRO A 463 -14.96 -15.18 -2.04
N THR A 464 -13.97 -15.33 -2.94
CA THR A 464 -13.93 -14.54 -4.17
C THR A 464 -15.23 -14.82 -4.90
N ARG A 465 -16.18 -13.89 -4.78
CA ARG A 465 -17.46 -14.01 -5.45
C ARG A 465 -17.11 -13.98 -6.94
N LYS A 466 -17.39 -15.07 -7.65
CA LYS A 466 -17.38 -15.02 -9.11
C LYS A 466 -18.30 -13.86 -9.51
N PRO A 467 -17.99 -13.12 -10.59
CA PRO A 467 -18.99 -12.24 -11.19
C PRO A 467 -20.24 -13.09 -11.36
N ASP A 468 -21.31 -12.65 -10.72
CA ASP A 468 -22.62 -13.30 -10.66
C ASP A 468 -23.25 -13.50 -12.05
N THR A 469 -22.62 -12.89 -13.04
CA THR A 469 -23.09 -12.73 -14.40
C THR A 469 -22.15 -13.33 -15.46
N GLY A 470 -20.93 -13.74 -15.09
CA GLY A 470 -19.93 -14.25 -16.05
C GLY A 470 -19.40 -13.20 -17.04
N LEU A 471 -19.66 -11.91 -16.81
CA LEU A 471 -19.21 -10.81 -17.67
C LEU A 471 -17.67 -10.69 -17.67
N PRO A 472 -17.06 -10.30 -18.81
CA PRO A 472 -15.63 -10.02 -18.89
C PRO A 472 -15.23 -8.81 -18.02
N VAL A 473 -13.98 -8.80 -17.55
CA VAL A 473 -13.42 -7.66 -16.81
C VAL A 473 -12.81 -6.66 -17.79
N SER A 474 -13.19 -5.38 -17.71
CA SER A 474 -12.61 -4.29 -18.48
C SER A 474 -11.98 -3.23 -17.57
N THR A 475 -10.69 -2.93 -17.78
CA THR A 475 -9.99 -1.88 -17.03
C THR A 475 -10.17 -0.49 -17.61
N ASN A 476 -10.67 -0.38 -18.85
CA ASN A 476 -10.96 0.87 -19.54
C ASN A 476 -12.46 1.16 -19.43
N TRP A 477 -12.87 1.65 -18.26
CA TRP A 477 -14.30 1.79 -17.96
C TRP A 477 -14.96 3.04 -18.55
N PHE A 478 -14.20 4.13 -18.67
CA PHE A 478 -14.70 5.41 -19.17
C PHE A 478 -14.10 5.71 -20.54
N ARG A 479 -14.88 6.40 -21.39
CA ARG A 479 -14.42 6.95 -22.67
C ARG A 479 -14.62 8.45 -22.67
N THR A 480 -13.54 9.18 -22.89
CA THR A 480 -13.53 10.64 -22.98
C THR A 480 -13.43 11.07 -24.44
N ARG A 481 -14.32 11.98 -24.87
CA ARG A 481 -14.30 12.63 -26.18
C ARG A 481 -14.17 14.14 -25.97
N SER A 482 -13.19 14.76 -26.61
CA SER A 482 -13.05 16.22 -26.53
C SER A 482 -14.02 16.89 -27.50
N VAL A 483 -14.93 17.70 -26.98
CA VAL A 483 -15.92 18.46 -27.75
C VAL A 483 -15.36 19.82 -28.14
N SER A 484 -14.60 20.44 -27.25
CA SER A 484 -13.83 21.66 -27.52
C SER A 484 -12.55 21.70 -26.69
N THR A 485 -11.74 22.75 -26.84
CA THR A 485 -10.51 22.91 -26.03
C THR A 485 -10.76 22.93 -24.52
N SER A 486 -11.97 23.31 -24.09
CA SER A 486 -12.34 23.42 -22.68
C SER A 486 -13.45 22.44 -22.24
N LEU A 487 -14.02 21.65 -23.15
CA LEU A 487 -15.18 20.79 -22.86
C LEU A 487 -14.91 19.35 -23.30
N ASP A 488 -15.05 18.42 -22.38
CA ASP A 488 -14.97 16.99 -22.63
C ASP A 488 -16.32 16.31 -22.28
N GLN A 489 -16.72 15.36 -23.12
CA GLN A 489 -17.81 14.42 -22.88
C GLN A 489 -17.22 13.11 -22.40
N ILE A 490 -17.72 12.57 -21.28
CA ILE A 490 -17.26 11.32 -20.71
C ILE A 490 -18.45 10.37 -20.60
N ASP A 491 -18.34 9.17 -21.17
CA ASP A 491 -19.38 8.14 -21.10
C ASP A 491 -18.83 6.78 -20.61
N GLN A 492 -19.74 5.83 -20.40
CA GLN A 492 -19.43 4.48 -19.93
C GLN A 492 -19.76 3.44 -21.03
N PRO A 493 -18.82 3.12 -21.94
CA PRO A 493 -19.08 2.28 -23.12
C PRO A 493 -19.59 0.88 -22.81
N HIS A 494 -19.34 0.36 -21.61
CA HIS A 494 -19.77 -0.97 -21.16
C HIS A 494 -21.18 -1.00 -20.55
N VAL A 495 -21.85 0.15 -20.48
CA VAL A 495 -23.20 0.31 -19.92
C VAL A 495 -24.21 0.43 -21.07
N HIS A 496 -25.38 -0.17 -20.92
CA HIS A 496 -26.49 -0.08 -21.87
C HIS A 496 -26.96 1.37 -22.05
N GLU A 497 -27.43 1.74 -23.23
CA GLU A 497 -27.75 3.13 -23.60
C GLU A 497 -28.77 3.79 -22.66
N LEU A 498 -29.73 3.00 -22.16
CA LEU A 498 -30.70 3.41 -21.11
C LEU A 498 -30.03 4.03 -19.86
N LEU A 499 -28.86 3.54 -19.44
CA LEU A 499 -28.14 4.02 -18.25
C LEU A 499 -26.80 4.71 -18.59
N ARG A 500 -26.53 4.93 -19.89
CA ARG A 500 -25.26 5.50 -20.35
C ARG A 500 -25.36 7.02 -20.38
N ALA A 501 -25.50 7.61 -19.20
CA ALA A 501 -25.46 9.05 -19.04
C ALA A 501 -24.07 9.63 -19.35
N ASN A 502 -24.08 10.87 -19.82
CA ASN A 502 -22.94 11.72 -20.07
C ASN A 502 -22.49 12.37 -18.76
N ILE A 503 -21.19 12.35 -18.54
CA ILE A 503 -20.52 13.22 -17.58
C ILE A 503 -19.84 14.33 -18.39
N TRP A 504 -20.19 15.58 -18.12
CA TRP A 504 -19.58 16.72 -18.80
C TRP A 504 -18.51 17.35 -17.92
N HIS A 505 -17.29 17.49 -18.45
CA HIS A 505 -16.20 18.21 -17.78
C HIS A 505 -15.85 19.47 -18.54
N LEU A 506 -16.13 20.63 -17.92
CA LEU A 506 -15.84 21.95 -18.46
C LEU A 506 -14.74 22.62 -17.63
N ARG A 507 -13.65 23.00 -18.30
CA ARG A 507 -12.53 23.71 -17.69
C ARG A 507 -12.77 25.22 -17.74
N GLY A 508 -12.87 25.84 -16.57
CA GLY A 508 -12.95 27.29 -16.41
C GLY A 508 -11.64 27.90 -15.92
N ARG A 509 -11.53 29.23 -15.98
CA ARG A 509 -10.34 29.96 -15.54
C ARG A 509 -10.04 29.71 -14.07
N ASP A 510 -11.04 29.89 -13.20
CA ASP A 510 -10.86 29.87 -11.75
C ASP A 510 -11.16 28.47 -11.17
N ARG A 511 -12.17 27.78 -11.72
CA ARG A 511 -12.57 26.42 -11.33
C ARG A 511 -13.23 25.67 -12.48
N ASP A 512 -13.20 24.35 -12.40
CA ASP A 512 -13.84 23.47 -13.37
C ASP A 512 -15.29 23.19 -12.96
N LEU A 513 -16.13 22.82 -13.92
CA LEU A 513 -17.50 22.35 -13.74
C LEU A 513 -17.58 20.90 -14.20
N ILE A 514 -18.20 20.06 -13.37
CA ILE A 514 -18.58 18.69 -13.71
C ILE A 514 -20.11 18.65 -13.65
N VAL A 515 -20.75 18.22 -14.74
CA VAL A 515 -22.21 17.98 -14.78
C VAL A 515 -22.43 16.48 -14.80
N ASP A 516 -23.13 15.99 -13.78
CA ASP A 516 -23.38 14.60 -13.47
C ASP A 516 -22.13 13.75 -13.25
N THR A 517 -22.31 12.53 -12.76
CA THR A 517 -21.23 11.70 -12.21
C THR A 517 -21.31 10.23 -12.65
N GLY A 518 -22.21 9.92 -13.58
CA GLY A 518 -22.35 8.57 -14.11
C GLY A 518 -22.90 7.58 -13.08
N LEU A 519 -22.76 6.31 -13.40
CA LEU A 519 -23.37 5.18 -12.68
C LEU A 519 -22.65 4.82 -11.37
N GLY A 520 -21.45 5.35 -11.10
CA GLY A 520 -20.67 4.99 -9.90
C GLY A 520 -20.17 3.55 -9.83
N VAL A 521 -20.23 2.79 -10.93
CA VAL A 521 -19.76 1.39 -11.00
C VAL A 521 -18.23 1.30 -10.92
N ALA A 522 -17.52 2.22 -11.55
CA ALA A 522 -16.07 2.36 -11.45
C ALA A 522 -15.71 3.73 -10.87
N SER A 523 -14.59 3.81 -10.14
CA SER A 523 -14.19 5.04 -9.46
C SER A 523 -13.73 6.11 -10.45
N LEU A 524 -14.39 7.26 -10.45
CA LEU A 524 -13.98 8.45 -11.19
C LEU A 524 -12.59 8.88 -10.75
N ARG A 525 -12.30 8.89 -9.43
CA ARG A 525 -11.01 9.30 -8.88
C ARG A 525 -9.85 8.44 -9.38
N ARG A 526 -10.10 7.14 -9.58
CA ARG A 526 -9.10 6.19 -10.08
C ARG A 526 -8.88 6.31 -11.59
N HIS A 527 -9.96 6.43 -12.36
CA HIS A 527 -9.90 6.33 -13.82
C HIS A 527 -9.75 7.69 -14.51
N LEU A 528 -10.18 8.77 -13.88
CA LEU A 528 -10.18 10.14 -14.39
C LEU A 528 -9.59 11.09 -13.33
N PRO A 529 -8.32 10.88 -12.91
CA PRO A 529 -7.72 11.65 -11.81
C PRO A 529 -7.69 13.17 -12.09
N HIS A 530 -7.64 13.57 -13.36
CA HIS A 530 -7.68 14.97 -13.78
C HIS A 530 -8.94 15.73 -13.34
N LEU A 531 -10.07 15.03 -13.13
CA LEU A 531 -11.29 15.62 -12.59
C LEU A 531 -11.13 16.08 -11.12
N PHE A 532 -10.10 15.59 -10.42
CA PHE A 532 -9.84 15.83 -9.01
C PHE A 532 -8.56 16.63 -8.76
N GLU A 533 -7.85 17.07 -9.81
CA GLU A 533 -6.64 17.89 -9.70
C GLU A 533 -6.95 19.31 -9.22
N ARG A 534 -8.15 19.81 -9.55
CA ARG A 534 -8.73 21.05 -9.02
C ARG A 534 -9.90 20.70 -8.10
N ASN A 535 -10.45 21.68 -7.40
CA ASN A 535 -11.69 21.51 -6.65
C ASN A 535 -12.87 21.94 -7.55
N PRO A 536 -13.45 21.03 -8.37
CA PRO A 536 -14.51 21.40 -9.31
C PRO A 536 -15.82 21.74 -8.60
N VAL A 537 -16.66 22.50 -9.29
CA VAL A 537 -18.10 22.55 -8.99
C VAL A 537 -18.72 21.31 -9.61
N VAL A 538 -19.31 20.44 -8.80
CA VAL A 538 -20.02 19.25 -9.28
C VAL A 538 -21.51 19.51 -9.20
N VAL A 539 -22.19 19.54 -10.33
CA VAL A 539 -23.64 19.74 -10.40
C VAL A 539 -24.30 18.42 -10.78
N LEU A 540 -25.30 18.01 -10.01
CA LEU A 540 -26.19 16.90 -10.36
C LEU A 540 -27.46 17.50 -10.97
N THR A 541 -27.79 17.10 -12.19
CA THR A 541 -28.99 17.57 -12.88
C THR A 541 -30.25 17.01 -12.25
N HIS A 542 -30.19 15.78 -11.75
CA HIS A 542 -31.22 15.09 -10.97
C HIS A 542 -30.66 13.82 -10.30
N GLY A 543 -31.52 13.06 -9.61
CA GLY A 543 -31.18 12.00 -8.66
C GLY A 543 -31.28 10.56 -9.18
N HIS A 544 -31.39 10.35 -10.49
CA HIS A 544 -31.33 8.99 -11.05
C HIS A 544 -29.92 8.38 -10.97
N LEU A 545 -29.86 7.05 -10.96
CA LEU A 545 -28.64 6.30 -10.60
C LEU A 545 -27.44 6.58 -11.50
N ASP A 546 -27.72 6.84 -12.76
CA ASP A 546 -26.79 7.12 -13.83
C ASP A 546 -26.30 8.58 -13.85
N HIS A 547 -26.94 9.48 -13.10
CA HIS A 547 -26.49 10.86 -12.96
C HIS A 547 -25.74 11.09 -11.64
N MET A 548 -26.20 10.50 -10.53
CA MET A 548 -25.61 10.73 -9.20
C MET A 548 -24.75 9.58 -8.67
N GLY A 549 -24.57 8.47 -9.40
CA GLY A 549 -23.87 7.29 -8.92
C GLY A 549 -22.43 7.56 -8.45
N GLY A 550 -21.71 8.47 -9.11
CA GLY A 550 -20.36 8.90 -8.74
C GLY A 550 -20.29 10.05 -7.71
N ALA A 551 -21.41 10.63 -7.29
CA ALA A 551 -21.46 11.81 -6.43
C ALA A 551 -20.75 11.59 -5.08
N HIS A 552 -20.72 10.35 -4.59
CA HIS A 552 -20.09 9.98 -3.34
C HIS A 552 -18.56 10.16 -3.30
N GLU A 553 -17.90 10.28 -4.46
CA GLU A 553 -16.45 10.49 -4.56
C GLU A 553 -16.04 11.96 -4.36
N PHE A 554 -17.00 12.88 -4.34
CA PHE A 554 -16.79 14.32 -4.19
C PHE A 554 -17.23 14.79 -2.80
N PRO A 555 -16.49 15.73 -2.18
CA PRO A 555 -16.80 16.20 -0.83
C PRO A 555 -18.13 16.96 -0.76
N CYS A 556 -18.52 17.66 -1.84
CA CYS A 556 -19.77 18.41 -1.94
C CYS A 556 -20.24 18.43 -3.40
N CYS A 557 -21.51 18.11 -3.63
CA CYS A 557 -22.19 18.24 -4.92
C CYS A 557 -23.29 19.30 -4.83
N TRP A 558 -23.68 19.90 -5.96
CA TRP A 558 -24.69 20.94 -6.04
C TRP A 558 -25.88 20.39 -6.80
N ALA A 559 -27.09 20.53 -6.28
CA ALA A 559 -28.30 19.96 -6.87
C ALA A 559 -29.52 20.81 -6.49
N HIS A 560 -30.63 20.68 -7.21
CA HIS A 560 -31.89 21.28 -6.79
C HIS A 560 -32.59 20.40 -5.75
N ASP A 561 -33.39 21.01 -4.87
CA ASP A 561 -34.17 20.27 -3.87
C ASP A 561 -35.33 19.50 -4.52
N GLY A 562 -35.72 18.38 -3.91
CA GLY A 562 -36.85 17.56 -4.38
C GLY A 562 -36.54 16.09 -4.61
N GLU A 563 -35.29 15.66 -4.43
CA GLU A 563 -34.86 14.26 -4.61
C GLU A 563 -33.95 13.77 -3.46
N PRO A 564 -33.95 12.45 -3.17
CA PRO A 564 -33.32 11.91 -1.97
C PRO A 564 -31.80 11.66 -2.13
N PHE A 565 -31.00 12.68 -2.43
CA PHE A 565 -29.54 12.55 -2.65
C PHE A 565 -28.74 11.98 -1.45
N HIS A 566 -29.24 12.18 -0.22
CA HIS A 566 -28.61 11.66 1.01
C HIS A 566 -29.09 10.26 1.40
N THR A 567 -30.20 9.81 0.83
CA THR A 567 -30.80 8.49 1.06
C THR A 567 -31.34 7.96 -0.27
N PRO A 568 -30.48 7.77 -1.27
CA PRO A 568 -30.93 7.42 -2.60
C PRO A 568 -31.63 6.05 -2.58
N PRO A 569 -32.51 5.79 -3.55
CA PRO A 569 -33.09 4.47 -3.69
C PRO A 569 -31.99 3.43 -3.98
N PRO A 570 -32.28 2.12 -3.82
CA PRO A 570 -31.27 1.09 -3.94
C PRO A 570 -30.49 1.12 -5.26
N GLY A 571 -31.16 1.42 -6.38
CA GLY A 571 -30.60 1.28 -7.73
C GLY A 571 -30.45 -0.18 -8.15
N SER A 572 -30.61 -0.44 -9.44
CA SER A 572 -30.40 -1.77 -10.04
C SER A 572 -29.72 -1.68 -11.40
N LEU A 573 -28.75 -2.58 -11.63
CA LEU A 573 -28.13 -2.81 -12.93
C LEU A 573 -28.81 -3.93 -13.72
N TYR A 574 -29.85 -4.52 -13.16
CA TYR A 574 -30.72 -5.46 -13.84
C TYR A 574 -31.94 -4.72 -14.38
N HIS A 575 -32.29 -5.05 -15.62
CA HIS A 575 -33.35 -4.38 -16.37
C HIS A 575 -34.72 -4.43 -15.66
N ARG A 576 -35.21 -5.61 -15.26
CA ARG A 576 -36.53 -5.74 -14.62
C ARG A 576 -36.63 -5.03 -13.26
N PRO A 577 -35.70 -5.23 -12.31
CA PRO A 577 -35.75 -4.50 -11.05
C PRO A 577 -35.56 -2.99 -11.21
N LEU A 578 -34.83 -2.53 -12.24
CA LEU A 578 -34.76 -1.10 -12.56
C LEU A 578 -36.10 -0.57 -13.07
N ALA A 579 -36.75 -1.29 -13.98
CA ALA A 579 -38.07 -0.92 -14.48
C ALA A 579 -39.10 -0.82 -13.34
N ASP A 580 -39.09 -1.80 -12.42
CA ASP A 580 -39.93 -1.78 -11.22
C ASP A 580 -39.64 -0.55 -10.32
N GLU A 581 -38.37 -0.16 -10.20
CA GLU A 581 -37.93 1.01 -9.41
C GLU A 581 -38.35 2.34 -10.06
N LEU A 582 -38.23 2.43 -11.37
CA LEU A 582 -38.63 3.60 -12.16
C LEU A 582 -40.15 3.64 -12.42
N GLY A 583 -40.88 2.55 -12.20
CA GLY A 583 -42.32 2.45 -12.45
C GLY A 583 -42.73 2.42 -13.93
N ILE A 584 -41.79 2.05 -14.81
CA ILE A 584 -41.97 1.96 -16.26
C ILE A 584 -42.15 0.49 -16.70
N ASP A 585 -42.77 0.24 -17.86
CA ASP A 585 -42.88 -1.13 -18.37
C ASP A 585 -41.50 -1.61 -18.85
N ALA A 586 -41.08 -2.78 -18.36
CA ALA A 586 -39.82 -3.39 -18.78
C ALA A 586 -39.81 -3.66 -20.30
N GLU A 587 -40.96 -3.91 -20.91
CA GLU A 587 -41.03 -4.23 -22.34
C GLU A 587 -40.95 -2.98 -23.25
N ASP A 588 -41.00 -1.76 -22.71
CA ASP A 588 -40.95 -0.51 -23.48
C ASP A 588 -39.57 -0.24 -24.10
N PHE A 589 -38.52 -0.79 -23.48
CA PHE A 589 -37.16 -0.70 -23.96
C PHE A 589 -36.80 -2.06 -24.52
N SER A 590 -36.46 -2.16 -25.81
CA SER A 590 -36.13 -3.41 -26.51
C SER A 590 -34.82 -4.07 -26.00
N ILE A 591 -34.78 -4.44 -24.71
CA ILE A 591 -33.62 -4.87 -23.95
C ILE A 591 -33.60 -6.39 -23.93
N THR A 592 -32.61 -6.96 -24.60
CA THR A 592 -32.46 -8.41 -24.74
C THR A 592 -31.64 -9.05 -23.61
N SER A 593 -30.81 -8.27 -22.93
CA SER A 593 -29.97 -8.72 -21.81
C SER A 593 -30.63 -8.39 -20.48
N PRO A 594 -30.65 -9.33 -19.50
CA PRO A 594 -31.16 -9.02 -18.16
C PRO A 594 -30.29 -8.01 -17.40
N ILE A 595 -29.03 -7.85 -17.80
CA ILE A 595 -28.06 -6.94 -17.17
C ILE A 595 -27.77 -5.80 -18.15
N LEU A 596 -27.79 -4.58 -17.63
CA LEU A 596 -27.59 -3.34 -18.37
C LEU A 596 -26.10 -3.01 -18.58
N MET A 597 -25.24 -4.03 -18.59
CA MET A 597 -23.80 -3.91 -18.81
C MET A 597 -23.25 -5.15 -19.52
N ASP A 598 -22.20 -4.97 -20.32
CA ASP A 598 -21.52 -6.04 -21.05
C ASP A 598 -20.15 -6.44 -20.48
N ALA A 599 -19.67 -5.72 -19.47
CA ALA A 599 -18.43 -5.98 -18.74
C ALA A 599 -18.55 -5.52 -17.29
N VAL A 600 -17.58 -5.90 -16.45
CA VAL A 600 -17.42 -5.38 -15.08
C VAL A 600 -16.07 -4.66 -14.93
N PRO A 601 -15.97 -3.61 -14.09
CA PRO A 601 -14.75 -2.81 -13.97
C PRO A 601 -13.61 -3.54 -13.24
N ARG A 602 -13.94 -4.56 -12.46
CA ARG A 602 -13.00 -5.38 -11.68
C ARG A 602 -13.60 -6.77 -11.45
N ALA A 603 -12.72 -7.77 -11.27
CA ALA A 603 -13.13 -9.17 -11.14
C ALA A 603 -14.02 -9.43 -9.91
N GLU A 604 -13.88 -8.60 -8.88
CA GLU A 604 -14.60 -8.71 -7.61
C GLU A 604 -15.92 -7.92 -7.59
N PHE A 605 -16.28 -7.24 -8.69
CA PHE A 605 -17.53 -6.48 -8.77
C PHE A 605 -18.72 -7.44 -8.90
N VAL A 606 -19.67 -7.34 -7.97
CA VAL A 606 -20.90 -8.14 -7.96
C VAL A 606 -22.06 -7.25 -8.40
N VAL A 607 -22.68 -7.57 -9.54
CA VAL A 607 -23.68 -6.71 -10.17
C VAL A 607 -24.93 -6.58 -9.32
N SER A 608 -25.39 -7.69 -8.71
CA SER A 608 -26.57 -7.72 -7.83
C SER A 608 -26.42 -6.95 -6.52
N GLU A 609 -25.18 -6.60 -6.13
CA GLU A 609 -24.87 -5.81 -4.94
C GLU A 609 -24.66 -4.33 -5.24
N TYR A 610 -24.73 -3.93 -6.51
CA TYR A 610 -24.67 -2.51 -6.86
C TYR A 610 -25.74 -1.74 -6.07
N ARG A 611 -25.30 -0.70 -5.37
CA ARG A 611 -26.19 0.23 -4.69
C ARG A 611 -25.71 1.64 -4.91
N LEU A 612 -26.66 2.56 -5.03
CA LEU A 612 -26.34 3.98 -5.03
C LEU A 612 -25.78 4.39 -3.67
N GLN A 613 -24.67 5.13 -3.72
CA GLN A 613 -24.05 5.68 -2.51
C GLN A 613 -24.58 7.09 -2.27
N PRO A 614 -24.86 7.47 -1.02
CA PRO A 614 -25.35 8.81 -0.70
C PRO A 614 -24.26 9.86 -0.96
N ALA A 615 -24.67 11.02 -1.47
CA ALA A 615 -23.79 12.17 -1.58
C ALA A 615 -23.41 12.70 -0.17
N PRO A 616 -22.11 12.95 0.12
CA PRO A 616 -21.65 13.38 1.43
C PRO A 616 -22.27 14.70 1.89
N GLU A 617 -22.28 15.69 0.99
CA GLU A 617 -22.84 17.02 1.21
C GLU A 617 -23.49 17.52 -0.08
N ILE A 618 -24.68 18.12 0.05
CA ILE A 618 -25.39 18.77 -1.06
C ILE A 618 -25.52 20.26 -0.78
N ARG A 619 -25.10 21.08 -1.75
CA ARG A 619 -25.45 22.50 -1.80
C ARG A 619 -26.67 22.69 -2.69
N TRP A 620 -27.74 23.20 -2.12
CA TRP A 620 -28.97 23.42 -2.87
C TRP A 620 -28.86 24.59 -3.85
N LEU A 621 -29.28 24.35 -5.09
CA LEU A 621 -29.40 25.34 -6.15
C LEU A 621 -30.87 25.73 -6.31
N ALA A 622 -31.12 27.03 -6.39
CA ALA A 622 -32.43 27.57 -6.74
C ALA A 622 -32.45 27.93 -8.22
N ASP A 623 -33.66 27.98 -8.79
CA ASP A 623 -33.88 28.55 -10.13
C ASP A 623 -33.28 29.96 -10.24
N GLY A 624 -32.63 30.24 -11.37
CA GLY A 624 -31.94 31.50 -11.65
C GLY A 624 -30.60 31.69 -10.93
N ALA A 625 -30.14 30.74 -10.10
CA ALA A 625 -28.84 30.83 -9.46
C ALA A 625 -27.70 30.84 -10.49
N LYS A 626 -26.62 31.57 -10.21
CA LYS A 626 -25.46 31.69 -11.11
C LYS A 626 -24.28 30.82 -10.63
N ILE A 627 -23.67 30.09 -11.57
CA ILE A 627 -22.45 29.31 -11.37
C ILE A 627 -21.31 29.96 -12.17
N ASP A 628 -20.46 30.71 -11.47
CA ASP A 628 -19.34 31.44 -12.06
C ASP A 628 -18.04 30.61 -12.04
N LEU A 629 -17.46 30.35 -13.22
CA LEU A 629 -16.19 29.66 -13.39
C LEU A 629 -15.00 30.61 -13.61
N GLY A 630 -15.27 31.92 -13.58
CA GLY A 630 -14.33 33.03 -13.72
C GLY A 630 -14.36 33.68 -15.11
N ASP A 631 -14.39 32.86 -16.15
CA ASP A 631 -14.47 33.25 -17.57
C ASP A 631 -15.78 32.84 -18.24
N ARG A 632 -16.59 32.02 -17.55
CA ARG A 632 -17.94 31.61 -17.97
C ARG A 632 -18.87 31.59 -16.78
N GLU A 633 -20.14 31.88 -17.02
CA GLU A 633 -21.19 31.86 -16.01
C GLU A 633 -22.40 31.08 -16.55
N PHE A 634 -22.98 30.22 -15.72
CA PHE A 634 -24.16 29.43 -16.05
C PHE A 634 -25.34 29.82 -15.16
N THR A 635 -26.51 30.05 -15.76
CA THR A 635 -27.79 30.16 -15.07
C THR A 635 -28.35 28.78 -14.83
N VAL A 636 -28.70 28.47 -13.59
CA VAL A 636 -29.47 27.27 -13.23
C VAL A 636 -30.93 27.49 -13.65
N LEU A 637 -31.46 26.57 -14.44
CA LEU A 637 -32.86 26.54 -14.85
C LEU A 637 -33.54 25.37 -14.14
N HIS A 638 -34.55 25.63 -13.31
CA HIS A 638 -35.41 24.56 -12.80
C HIS A 638 -36.39 24.13 -13.88
N LEU A 639 -36.25 22.88 -14.31
CA LEU A 639 -36.95 22.30 -15.46
C LEU A 639 -37.64 20.99 -15.04
N PRO A 640 -38.62 21.04 -14.13
CA PRO A 640 -39.29 19.85 -13.63
C PRO A 640 -40.12 19.17 -14.72
N GLY A 641 -40.28 17.86 -14.62
CA GLY A 641 -41.08 17.09 -15.58
C GLY A 641 -40.63 15.65 -15.66
N HIS A 642 -39.38 15.45 -16.09
CA HIS A 642 -38.71 14.15 -16.00
C HIS A 642 -38.58 13.71 -14.54
N THR A 643 -38.05 14.59 -13.68
CA THR A 643 -38.14 14.47 -12.22
C THR A 643 -38.57 15.80 -11.57
N PRO A 644 -38.97 15.82 -10.29
CA PRO A 644 -39.34 17.05 -9.59
C PRO A 644 -38.18 18.04 -9.43
N ALA A 645 -36.94 17.56 -9.38
CA ALA A 645 -35.73 18.35 -9.14
C ALA A 645 -34.85 18.52 -10.39
N SER A 646 -35.31 18.09 -11.56
CA SER A 646 -34.58 18.24 -12.82
C SER A 646 -34.17 19.70 -13.08
N ILE A 647 -32.89 19.92 -13.38
CA ILE A 647 -32.34 21.23 -13.74
C ILE A 647 -31.53 21.18 -15.04
N GLY A 648 -31.44 22.33 -15.70
CA GLY A 648 -30.49 22.60 -16.77
C GLY A 648 -29.52 23.73 -16.39
N LEU A 649 -28.36 23.79 -17.04
CA LEU A 649 -27.39 24.88 -16.92
C LEU A 649 -27.24 25.61 -18.24
N PHE A 650 -27.57 26.89 -18.27
CA PHE A 650 -27.57 27.70 -19.49
C PHE A 650 -26.50 28.80 -19.46
N ASP A 651 -25.62 28.79 -20.46
CA ASP A 651 -24.66 29.87 -20.72
C ASP A 651 -25.35 30.94 -21.56
N GLU A 652 -25.85 32.01 -20.93
CA GLU A 652 -26.54 33.11 -21.62
C GLU A 652 -25.65 33.84 -22.63
N ALA A 653 -24.32 33.81 -22.45
CA ALA A 653 -23.39 34.50 -23.34
C ALA A 653 -22.98 33.63 -24.54
N GLY A 654 -22.86 32.31 -24.33
CA GLY A 654 -22.45 31.34 -25.35
C GLY A 654 -23.58 30.58 -26.04
N GLY A 655 -24.79 30.57 -25.44
CA GLY A 655 -25.96 29.82 -25.89
C GLY A 655 -25.89 28.30 -25.64
N ALA A 656 -24.93 27.82 -24.85
CA ALA A 656 -24.80 26.39 -24.54
C ALA A 656 -25.73 25.99 -23.39
N LEU A 657 -26.47 24.88 -23.57
CA LEU A 657 -27.36 24.31 -22.55
C LEU A 657 -26.89 22.91 -22.17
N PHE A 658 -26.61 22.69 -20.88
CA PHE A 658 -26.52 21.34 -20.32
C PHE A 658 -27.90 20.96 -19.80
N SER A 659 -28.61 20.08 -20.49
CA SER A 659 -30.04 19.84 -20.25
C SER A 659 -30.36 18.71 -19.27
N GLY A 660 -29.37 17.88 -18.92
CA GLY A 660 -29.66 16.60 -18.26
C GLY A 660 -30.69 15.80 -19.06
N ASP A 661 -31.65 15.22 -18.36
CA ASP A 661 -32.68 14.36 -18.97
C ASP A 661 -33.98 15.09 -19.33
N VAL A 662 -33.97 16.42 -19.22
CA VAL A 662 -35.11 17.24 -19.67
C VAL A 662 -35.24 17.18 -21.18
N VAL A 663 -34.13 17.19 -21.92
CA VAL A 663 -34.18 17.07 -23.38
C VAL A 663 -32.90 16.46 -23.93
N TYR A 664 -33.09 15.42 -24.74
CA TYR A 664 -32.06 14.72 -25.50
C TYR A 664 -32.66 14.15 -26.79
N ASP A 665 -31.81 13.81 -27.76
CA ASP A 665 -32.25 13.33 -29.08
C ASP A 665 -32.57 11.83 -29.08
N ASP A 666 -33.56 11.47 -28.26
CA ASP A 666 -34.13 10.12 -28.17
C ASP A 666 -35.54 10.19 -27.56
N ILE A 667 -36.10 9.04 -27.17
CA ILE A 667 -37.38 8.94 -26.47
C ILE A 667 -37.28 9.64 -25.11
N LEU A 668 -37.98 10.76 -24.98
CA LEU A 668 -38.12 11.48 -23.70
C LEU A 668 -39.01 10.68 -22.74
N ILE A 669 -38.41 10.24 -21.63
CA ILE A 669 -39.08 9.48 -20.57
C ILE A 669 -39.82 10.45 -19.65
N ASP A 670 -41.15 10.39 -19.65
CA ASP A 670 -42.06 11.28 -18.92
C ASP A 670 -43.06 10.56 -18.00
N ASP A 671 -42.85 9.26 -17.79
CA ASP A 671 -43.75 8.36 -17.07
C ASP A 671 -43.07 7.61 -15.90
N CYS A 672 -41.84 8.00 -15.53
CA CYS A 672 -41.17 7.49 -14.34
C CYS A 672 -41.91 7.88 -13.04
N VAL A 673 -41.62 7.17 -11.96
CA VAL A 673 -42.03 7.55 -10.60
C VAL A 673 -41.52 8.95 -10.28
N GLY A 674 -42.45 9.89 -10.10
CA GLY A 674 -42.15 11.29 -9.80
C GLY A 674 -42.17 12.22 -11.02
N SER A 675 -42.33 11.69 -12.23
CA SER A 675 -42.55 12.49 -13.43
C SER A 675 -43.91 13.21 -13.39
N ASP A 676 -43.98 14.36 -14.06
CA ASP A 676 -45.19 15.19 -14.16
C ASP A 676 -45.26 15.80 -15.57
N ILE A 677 -46.11 15.23 -16.43
CA ILE A 677 -46.29 15.67 -17.82
C ILE A 677 -46.69 17.15 -17.89
N GLY A 678 -47.49 17.66 -16.95
CA GLY A 678 -47.90 19.06 -16.93
C GLY A 678 -46.70 19.99 -16.77
N LYS A 679 -45.85 19.70 -15.78
CA LYS A 679 -44.60 20.44 -15.57
C LYS A 679 -43.60 20.24 -16.70
N TYR A 680 -43.55 19.04 -17.27
CA TYR A 680 -42.68 18.74 -18.40
C TYR A 680 -43.02 19.61 -19.61
N ARG A 681 -44.32 19.82 -19.87
CA ARG A 681 -44.78 20.76 -20.91
C ARG A 681 -44.32 22.19 -20.64
N ASP A 682 -44.44 22.66 -19.40
CA ASP A 682 -44.00 24.01 -19.03
C ASP A 682 -42.48 24.16 -19.23
N SER A 683 -41.69 23.14 -18.85
CA SER A 683 -40.25 23.09 -19.07
C SER A 683 -39.88 23.09 -20.56
N MET A 684 -40.60 22.31 -21.39
CA MET A 684 -40.40 22.29 -22.85
C MET A 684 -40.72 23.64 -23.49
N GLN A 685 -41.79 24.29 -23.06
CA GLN A 685 -42.14 25.62 -23.55
C GLN A 685 -41.08 26.65 -23.17
N HIS A 686 -40.58 26.60 -21.93
CA HIS A 686 -39.49 27.46 -21.49
C HIS A 686 -38.23 27.25 -22.35
N LEU A 687 -37.86 26.00 -22.65
CA LEU A 687 -36.71 25.70 -23.49
C LEU A 687 -36.85 26.22 -24.93
N ILE A 688 -38.05 26.25 -25.50
CA ILE A 688 -38.32 26.82 -26.84
C ILE A 688 -38.04 28.33 -26.87
N ASP A 689 -38.33 29.02 -25.77
CA ASP A 689 -38.21 30.47 -25.66
C ASP A 689 -36.76 30.94 -25.39
N LEU A 690 -35.84 30.02 -25.10
CA LEU A 690 -34.42 30.31 -24.87
C LEU A 690 -33.62 30.37 -26.18
N ASP A 691 -32.65 31.28 -26.22
CA ASP A 691 -31.71 31.41 -27.35
C ASP A 691 -30.57 30.38 -27.26
N VAL A 692 -30.94 29.09 -27.32
CA VAL A 692 -30.00 27.97 -27.27
C VAL A 692 -29.37 27.76 -28.65
N THR A 693 -28.03 27.69 -28.68
CA THR A 693 -27.23 27.39 -29.87
C THR A 693 -26.86 25.91 -29.94
N VAL A 694 -26.50 25.32 -28.80
CA VAL A 694 -26.09 23.91 -28.67
C VAL A 694 -26.59 23.31 -27.36
N VAL A 695 -27.01 22.05 -27.41
CA VAL A 695 -27.43 21.26 -26.26
C VAL A 695 -26.41 20.16 -25.98
N HIS A 696 -25.99 20.06 -24.73
CA HIS A 696 -25.15 19.02 -24.15
C HIS A 696 -26.02 18.15 -23.22
N PRO A 697 -26.65 17.09 -23.76
CA PRO A 697 -27.67 16.33 -23.03
C PRO A 697 -27.11 15.39 -21.97
N GLY A 698 -28.00 14.91 -21.10
CA GLY A 698 -27.75 13.80 -20.19
C GLY A 698 -27.43 12.50 -20.92
N HIS A 699 -28.08 12.21 -22.05
CA HIS A 699 -27.83 11.01 -22.87
C HIS A 699 -27.57 11.36 -24.33
N GLY A 700 -26.74 10.54 -25.00
CA GLY A 700 -26.47 10.67 -26.44
C GLY A 700 -25.48 11.78 -26.81
N ASP A 701 -25.49 12.18 -28.07
CA ASP A 701 -24.57 13.20 -28.60
C ASP A 701 -25.16 14.61 -28.50
N SER A 702 -24.30 15.64 -28.55
CA SER A 702 -24.76 17.04 -28.59
C SER A 702 -25.47 17.38 -29.90
N PHE A 703 -26.49 18.24 -29.83
CA PHE A 703 -27.29 18.68 -30.99
C PHE A 703 -27.54 20.19 -30.95
N ASP A 704 -28.00 20.77 -32.06
CA ASP A 704 -28.20 22.21 -32.18
C ASP A 704 -29.55 22.69 -31.64
N GLY A 705 -29.67 24.01 -31.45
CA GLY A 705 -30.92 24.62 -30.97
C GLY A 705 -32.11 24.47 -31.92
N ALA A 706 -31.91 24.17 -33.21
CA ALA A 706 -33.02 23.89 -34.12
C ALA A 706 -33.62 22.52 -33.82
N ARG A 707 -32.76 21.51 -33.61
CA ARG A 707 -33.17 20.17 -33.18
C ARG A 707 -33.84 20.18 -31.81
N LEU A 708 -33.36 21.00 -30.87
CA LEU A 708 -34.04 21.25 -29.59
C LEU A 708 -35.50 21.65 -29.78
N ARG A 709 -35.75 22.68 -30.60
CA ARG A 709 -37.11 23.19 -30.86
C ARG A 709 -37.99 22.17 -31.57
N GLU A 710 -37.42 21.36 -32.45
CA GLU A 710 -38.13 20.25 -33.10
C GLU A 710 -38.58 19.20 -32.09
N ILE A 711 -37.67 18.72 -31.23
CA ILE A 711 -37.96 17.72 -30.19
C ILE A 711 -39.01 18.26 -29.20
N ALA A 712 -38.81 19.48 -28.71
CA ALA A 712 -39.71 20.11 -27.75
C ALA A 712 -41.12 20.33 -28.34
N SER A 713 -41.22 20.81 -29.59
CA SER A 713 -42.52 21.00 -30.25
C SER A 713 -43.22 19.66 -30.50
N ALA A 714 -42.49 18.65 -30.96
CA ALA A 714 -43.04 17.31 -31.18
C ALA A 714 -43.54 16.68 -29.87
N TYR A 715 -42.82 16.87 -28.76
CA TYR A 715 -43.27 16.45 -27.43
C TYR A 715 -44.57 17.14 -27.03
N LEU A 716 -44.63 18.47 -27.16
CA LEU A 716 -45.83 19.26 -26.83
C LEU A 716 -47.05 18.85 -27.67
N GLU A 717 -46.87 18.53 -28.95
CA GLU A 717 -47.95 18.02 -29.82
C GLU A 717 -48.42 16.63 -29.38
N ARG A 718 -47.50 15.71 -29.05
CA ARG A 718 -47.78 14.35 -28.60
C ARG A 718 -48.69 14.36 -27.36
N VAL A 719 -48.33 15.12 -26.33
CA VAL A 719 -49.02 15.11 -25.03
C VAL A 719 -50.33 15.91 -25.00
N VAL A 720 -50.63 16.71 -26.04
CA VAL A 720 -51.94 17.37 -26.20
C VAL A 720 -52.98 16.43 -26.85
N SER A 721 -52.52 15.36 -27.51
CA SER A 721 -53.37 14.40 -28.22
C SER A 721 -53.84 13.20 -27.38
N HIS A 722 -53.40 13.12 -26.12
CA HIS A 722 -53.83 12.18 -25.08
C HIS A 722 -54.57 12.91 -23.97
#